data_AF-A0A2V8N301-F1
#
_entry.id   AF-A0A2V8N301-F1
#
_cell.length_a   1.000
_cell.length_b   1.000
_cell.length_c   1.000
_cell.angle_alpha   90.00
_cell.angle_beta   90.00
_cell.angle_gamma   90.00
#
_symmetry.space_group_name_H-M   'P 1'
#
loop_
_entity.id
_entity.type
_entity.pdbx_description
1 polymer ?
#
loop_
_entity_poly.entity_id
_entity_poly.type
_entity_poly.pdbx_seq_one_letter_code
_entity_poly.pdbx_strand_id
1 'polypeptide(L)'
;MSRGNNAVAPVYHQRVFERRGQRGVAMLVALFSLLLLSVVGLGMMYSTNMETAINANYRDKQNAIYAAMAGLQEARDRLRPYPLPIPEGRIVAPAGLPSLSAGNVIYIINPKTGETIQPWLAGTTNRYMDTELCQEHVLGLSATLGPCTTLPSGSSWYTVYDDSLAAASFWHLPNPLDFKWVRISLKTNNSTAVAANGDSSDSRQVCWDGARQLVLPSGYGPECIRFGSVIAITVTNPGTNYTSVPTVTIDPAPAGGINATATAHTTLTDAVVGAVNVTSQGSNYTSVPTVIIDPPGTGTQATAHVCVSSSECANPYIPPGAPVASVSVSSAGTTCYTSEPAVLFSGGGGSGTAATASLASGSTSCIVAWSVTGTCSAHKSETLTSVGLTGGGGSGFSGTLKFDSTGKLVTGYPTVQTSGTGYASDPTGMSGFTGCGSLTLSVTRGRRIASPQTITPYLVGSGYTSAPTVSFATGSGDSLPAGTATLGTESVNARKVRQIIMDNGGSGYMSVPGVIISGGGGTGAAAIATLASSVYKVSSITIDNRGSGYTTDPNVMIGGGGGTGATATATLGRGANYGRIYLFTALGQTRTGARAMLQMEATTALTGFFSTGALTIDGPSPSVQSMPNSMNFDVNGTDADSCGQGLEPLRPAIGGYDDPSADPPTHSVADIVDALPDDRLDHYIGSGGTPSVANVYEALGETLGTPRGLKKVLEGIDGWPHSNTGLTVDFGSPTAPAVNYIDGNVTLSGGTNGYGILAVTGRLQMNGNFTWHGPVLVIGDGILDFGGGGGGTIIGTVLVAKIWPDPAHHADADLLSSNGVPTINWNGGGGNSILYDHCWATNMMSKIPIDSPISLRPLKTLSFRSLPY
;
A
#
# COMPACT_ATOMS: atom_id res chain seq x y z
N MET A 1 -115.47 -23.70 43.23
CA MET A 1 -116.19 -24.97 42.97
C MET A 1 -115.19 -26.11 42.97
N SER A 2 -115.48 -27.16 43.75
CA SER A 2 -114.99 -28.55 43.65
C SER A 2 -113.49 -28.84 43.86
N ARG A 3 -113.11 -29.42 45.03
CA ARG A 3 -112.70 -30.84 45.29
C ARG A 3 -111.40 -31.24 44.56
N GLY A 4 -110.44 -31.95 45.14
CA GLY A 4 -110.34 -32.69 46.41
C GLY A 4 -108.99 -33.42 46.47
N ASN A 5 -108.71 -33.98 47.65
CA ASN A 5 -107.52 -34.74 48.07
C ASN A 5 -106.96 -35.78 47.07
N ASN A 6 -105.64 -35.96 47.03
CA ASN A 6 -104.92 -37.12 47.62
C ASN A 6 -103.48 -37.29 47.09
N ALA A 7 -102.66 -37.88 47.97
CA ALA A 7 -101.52 -38.77 47.72
C ALA A 7 -100.11 -38.20 47.52
N VAL A 8 -99.28 -38.66 48.47
CA VAL A 8 -97.84 -38.60 48.69
C VAL A 8 -97.01 -39.27 47.58
N ALA A 9 -95.88 -38.66 47.20
CA ALA A 9 -94.66 -39.34 46.74
C ALA A 9 -93.41 -38.47 47.03
N PRO A 10 -92.27 -39.05 47.44
CA PRO A 10 -91.14 -38.28 47.99
C PRO A 10 -90.21 -37.82 46.88
N VAL A 11 -89.97 -36.50 46.79
CA VAL A 11 -89.04 -35.90 45.84
C VAL A 11 -87.72 -35.60 46.55
N TYR A 12 -86.66 -36.13 45.95
CA TYR A 12 -85.26 -36.10 46.37
C TYR A 12 -84.81 -34.76 46.97
N HIS A 13 -84.16 -34.85 48.13
CA HIS A 13 -83.39 -33.76 48.71
C HIS A 13 -82.32 -33.25 47.74
N GLN A 14 -82.56 -32.08 47.14
CA GLN A 14 -81.47 -31.17 46.80
C GLN A 14 -81.54 -29.99 47.77
N ARG A 15 -80.69 -30.05 48.79
CA ARG A 15 -80.36 -28.90 49.64
C ARG A 15 -79.87 -27.79 48.71
N VAL A 16 -80.70 -26.76 48.52
CA VAL A 16 -80.25 -25.47 48.00
C VAL A 16 -79.35 -24.87 49.07
N PHE A 17 -78.05 -25.14 48.96
CA PHE A 17 -77.05 -24.31 49.60
C PHE A 17 -77.09 -22.96 48.87
N GLU A 18 -77.77 -21.98 49.45
CA GLU A 18 -77.51 -20.58 49.12
C GLU A 18 -76.03 -20.28 49.44
N ARG A 19 -75.15 -20.42 48.43
CA ARG A 19 -73.78 -19.94 48.52
C ARG A 19 -73.77 -18.42 48.37
N ARG A 20 -74.06 -17.70 49.45
CA ARG A 20 -73.85 -16.24 49.58
C ARG A 20 -72.35 -15.83 49.65
N GLY A 21 -71.41 -16.69 49.23
CA GLY A 21 -69.96 -16.45 49.37
C GLY A 21 -69.15 -16.21 48.10
N GLN A 22 -69.73 -16.29 46.89
CA GLN A 22 -68.93 -16.32 45.65
C GLN A 22 -69.02 -15.08 44.73
N ARG A 23 -69.86 -14.08 45.06
CA ARG A 23 -69.96 -12.86 44.23
C ARG A 23 -68.67 -12.02 44.22
N GLY A 24 -67.91 -12.03 45.32
CA GLY A 24 -66.62 -11.33 45.40
C GLY A 24 -65.49 -11.99 44.61
N VAL A 25 -65.42 -13.34 44.65
CA VAL A 25 -64.37 -14.10 43.94
C VAL A 25 -64.59 -14.06 42.43
N ALA A 26 -65.84 -14.14 41.96
CA ALA A 26 -66.15 -14.02 40.53
C ALA A 26 -65.77 -12.63 39.98
N MET A 27 -65.98 -11.56 40.77
CA MET A 27 -65.57 -10.20 40.40
C MET A 27 -64.04 -10.05 40.37
N LEU A 28 -63.32 -10.64 41.33
CA LEU A 28 -61.85 -10.63 41.35
C LEU A 28 -61.25 -11.41 40.18
N VAL A 29 -61.78 -12.59 39.86
CA VAL A 29 -61.33 -13.36 38.69
C VAL A 29 -61.63 -12.61 37.40
N ALA A 30 -62.80 -11.97 37.28
CA ALA A 30 -63.12 -11.14 36.12
C ALA A 30 -62.21 -9.92 36.01
N LEU A 31 -61.91 -9.23 37.12
CA LEU A 31 -60.97 -8.10 37.17
C LEU A 31 -59.55 -8.51 36.83
N PHE A 32 -59.05 -9.61 37.39
CA PHE A 32 -57.72 -10.13 37.06
C PHE A 32 -57.64 -10.60 35.60
N SER A 33 -58.69 -11.24 35.08
CA SER A 33 -58.75 -11.66 33.67
C SER A 33 -58.79 -10.45 32.73
N LEU A 34 -59.56 -9.42 33.05
CA LEU A 34 -59.60 -8.17 32.29
C LEU A 34 -58.29 -7.41 32.37
N LEU A 35 -57.66 -7.32 33.55
CA LEU A 35 -56.34 -6.73 33.73
C LEU A 35 -55.30 -7.45 32.86
N LEU A 36 -55.32 -8.79 32.86
CA LEU A 36 -54.38 -9.60 32.10
C LEU A 36 -54.62 -9.46 30.59
N LEU A 37 -55.87 -9.41 30.14
CA LEU A 37 -56.22 -9.11 28.74
C LEU A 37 -55.83 -7.69 28.33
N SER A 38 -55.96 -6.69 29.21
CA SER A 38 -55.51 -5.33 28.95
C SER A 38 -53.99 -5.23 28.84
N VAL A 39 -53.24 -5.92 29.71
CA VAL A 39 -51.76 -5.99 29.64
C VAL A 39 -51.30 -6.66 28.35
N VAL A 40 -51.95 -7.76 27.97
CA VAL A 40 -51.66 -8.45 26.71
C VAL A 40 -52.01 -7.56 25.50
N GLY A 41 -53.15 -6.87 25.52
CA GLY A 41 -53.56 -5.94 24.46
C GLY A 41 -52.61 -4.74 24.30
N LEU A 42 -52.18 -4.14 25.42
CA LEU A 42 -51.16 -3.09 25.41
C LEU A 42 -49.81 -3.62 24.91
N GLY A 43 -49.41 -4.82 25.34
CA GLY A 43 -48.19 -5.48 24.88
C GLY A 43 -48.17 -5.71 23.37
N MET A 44 -49.27 -6.20 22.79
CA MET A 44 -49.41 -6.35 21.35
C MET A 44 -49.38 -5.00 20.62
N MET A 45 -50.04 -3.97 21.16
CA MET A 45 -50.02 -2.62 20.57
C MET A 45 -48.62 -2.01 20.56
N TYR A 46 -47.85 -2.14 21.67
CA TYR A 46 -46.46 -1.68 21.73
C TYR A 46 -45.56 -2.47 20.76
N SER A 47 -45.76 -3.79 20.65
CA SER A 47 -45.03 -4.64 19.70
C SER A 47 -45.28 -4.21 18.25
N THR A 48 -46.54 -4.01 17.86
CA THR A 48 -46.90 -3.59 16.50
C THR A 48 -46.37 -2.20 16.15
N ASN A 49 -46.43 -1.27 17.10
CA ASN A 49 -45.86 0.08 16.90
C ASN A 49 -44.34 0.02 16.75
N MET A 50 -43.67 -0.85 17.53
CA MET A 50 -42.22 -1.06 17.43
C MET A 50 -41.83 -1.70 16.09
N GLU A 51 -42.54 -2.72 15.62
CA GLU A 51 -42.31 -3.33 14.30
C GLU A 51 -42.53 -2.33 13.15
N THR A 52 -43.57 -1.50 13.26
CA THR A 52 -43.86 -0.46 12.26
C THR A 52 -42.73 0.58 12.24
N ALA A 53 -42.21 0.98 13.40
CA ALA A 53 -41.09 1.91 13.51
C ALA A 53 -39.78 1.31 12.98
N ILE A 54 -39.48 0.04 13.29
CA ILE A 54 -38.31 -0.68 12.77
C ILE A 54 -38.37 -0.76 11.24
N ASN A 55 -39.52 -1.15 10.68
CA ASN A 55 -39.70 -1.25 9.23
C ASN A 55 -39.58 0.11 8.54
N ALA A 56 -40.13 1.17 9.14
CA ALA A 56 -39.98 2.53 8.64
C ALA A 56 -38.52 2.97 8.64
N ASN A 57 -37.79 2.76 9.75
CA ASN A 57 -36.37 3.11 9.87
C ASN A 57 -35.49 2.29 8.90
N TYR A 58 -35.80 1.00 8.70
CA TYR A 58 -35.09 0.16 7.76
C TYR A 58 -35.28 0.63 6.32
N ARG A 59 -36.54 0.89 5.91
CA ARG A 59 -36.84 1.44 4.58
C ARG A 59 -36.18 2.79 4.36
N ASP A 60 -36.19 3.65 5.38
CA ASP A 60 -35.60 4.97 5.30
C ASP A 60 -34.06 4.92 5.17
N LYS A 61 -33.41 4.01 5.89
CA LYS A 61 -31.98 3.74 5.73
C LYS A 61 -31.64 3.20 4.34
N GLN A 62 -32.44 2.29 3.79
CA GLN A 62 -32.25 1.80 2.42
C GLN A 62 -32.38 2.93 1.40
N ASN A 63 -33.38 3.81 1.56
CA ASN A 63 -33.54 4.99 0.70
C ASN A 63 -32.33 5.94 0.79
N ALA A 64 -31.75 6.13 1.98
CA ALA A 64 -30.53 6.92 2.14
C ALA A 64 -29.33 6.32 1.38
N ILE A 65 -29.19 4.98 1.39
CA ILE A 65 -28.14 4.27 0.63
C ILE A 65 -28.37 4.47 -0.88
N TYR A 66 -29.59 4.27 -1.38
CA TYR A 66 -29.89 4.48 -2.79
C TYR A 66 -29.66 5.93 -3.23
N ALA A 67 -29.96 6.89 -2.35
CA ALA A 67 -29.66 8.29 -2.60
C ALA A 67 -28.15 8.53 -2.76
N ALA A 68 -27.32 8.03 -1.82
CA ALA A 68 -25.87 8.13 -1.94
C ALA A 68 -25.33 7.42 -3.20
N MET A 69 -25.86 6.25 -3.57
CA MET A 69 -25.52 5.56 -4.83
C MET A 69 -25.83 6.41 -6.05
N ALA A 70 -26.99 7.07 -6.07
CA ALA A 70 -27.38 7.93 -7.17
C ALA A 70 -26.37 9.09 -7.36
N GLY A 71 -25.94 9.72 -6.28
CA GLY A 71 -24.88 10.73 -6.32
C GLY A 71 -23.55 10.20 -6.88
N LEU A 72 -23.10 9.01 -6.43
CA LEU A 72 -21.89 8.39 -6.97
C LEU A 72 -21.99 8.11 -8.48
N GLN A 73 -23.13 7.60 -8.93
CA GLN A 73 -23.37 7.31 -10.36
C GLN A 73 -23.43 8.58 -11.19
N GLU A 74 -24.05 9.62 -10.67
CA GLU A 74 -24.13 10.93 -11.33
C GLU A 74 -22.74 11.55 -11.50
N ALA A 75 -21.92 11.55 -10.44
CA ALA A 75 -20.54 12.01 -10.52
C ALA A 75 -19.73 11.22 -11.56
N ARG A 76 -19.90 9.89 -11.58
CA ARG A 76 -19.24 9.01 -12.56
C ARG A 76 -19.69 9.30 -14.00
N ASP A 77 -20.97 9.63 -14.21
CA ASP A 77 -21.49 10.00 -15.53
C ASP A 77 -21.01 11.39 -15.98
N ARG A 78 -20.93 12.36 -15.07
CA ARG A 78 -20.46 13.73 -15.39
C ARG A 78 -18.97 13.81 -15.68
N LEU A 79 -18.16 12.90 -15.12
CA LEU A 79 -16.73 12.76 -15.39
C LEU A 79 -16.41 11.93 -16.64
N ARG A 80 -17.42 11.39 -17.33
CA ARG A 80 -17.18 10.68 -18.59
C ARG A 80 -16.44 11.61 -19.54
N PRO A 81 -15.26 11.22 -20.05
CA PRO A 81 -14.50 12.07 -20.95
C PRO A 81 -15.34 12.37 -22.21
N TYR A 82 -15.37 13.62 -22.69
CA TYR A 82 -16.20 14.07 -23.81
C TYR A 82 -15.37 14.91 -24.82
N PRO A 83 -15.68 14.90 -26.13
CA PRO A 83 -15.05 15.80 -27.09
C PRO A 83 -15.42 17.25 -26.76
N LEU A 84 -14.48 18.17 -26.87
CA LEU A 84 -14.77 19.60 -26.70
C LEU A 84 -15.58 20.15 -27.88
N PRO A 85 -16.47 21.14 -27.67
CA PRO A 85 -16.72 21.86 -26.40
C PRO A 85 -17.53 21.02 -25.39
N ILE A 86 -17.34 21.32 -24.10
CA ILE A 86 -17.99 20.63 -22.98
C ILE A 86 -19.52 20.62 -23.19
N PRO A 87 -20.18 19.45 -23.39
CA PRO A 87 -21.64 19.39 -23.40
C PRO A 87 -22.21 19.90 -22.08
N GLU A 88 -23.35 20.59 -22.13
CA GLU A 88 -23.97 21.23 -20.97
C GLU A 88 -24.12 20.27 -19.77
N GLY A 89 -23.53 20.62 -18.63
CA GLY A 89 -23.62 19.88 -17.37
C GLY A 89 -22.54 18.81 -17.11
N ARG A 90 -21.52 18.64 -17.97
CA ARG A 90 -20.36 17.76 -17.69
C ARG A 90 -19.31 18.45 -16.81
N ILE A 91 -18.51 17.65 -16.10
CA ILE A 91 -17.47 18.12 -15.18
C ILE A 91 -16.09 17.76 -15.74
N VAL A 92 -15.17 18.73 -15.71
CA VAL A 92 -13.76 18.47 -16.02
C VAL A 92 -13.16 17.69 -14.87
N ALA A 93 -12.66 16.49 -15.14
CA ALA A 93 -12.06 15.65 -14.12
C ALA A 93 -10.82 16.31 -13.47
N PRO A 94 -10.56 16.09 -12.17
CA PRO A 94 -9.34 16.58 -11.53
C PRO A 94 -8.10 16.14 -12.30
N ALA A 95 -7.23 17.10 -12.65
CA ALA A 95 -6.01 16.87 -13.41
C ALA A 95 -4.78 16.62 -12.51
N GLY A 96 -4.86 16.98 -11.23
CA GLY A 96 -3.78 16.80 -10.24
C GLY A 96 -4.30 16.32 -8.90
N LEU A 97 -3.38 15.92 -8.01
CA LEU A 97 -3.72 15.48 -6.66
C LEU A 97 -4.37 16.63 -5.85
N PRO A 98 -5.24 16.32 -4.87
CA PRO A 98 -5.75 17.30 -3.92
C PRO A 98 -4.61 18.17 -3.34
N SER A 99 -4.75 19.49 -3.46
CA SER A 99 -3.79 20.47 -2.95
C SER A 99 -4.51 21.68 -2.37
N LEU A 100 -3.92 22.31 -1.35
CA LEU A 100 -4.46 23.55 -0.79
C LEU A 100 -4.41 24.73 -1.77
N SER A 101 -3.55 24.64 -2.80
CA SER A 101 -3.31 25.70 -3.78
C SER A 101 -4.02 25.50 -5.12
N ALA A 102 -4.77 24.40 -5.31
CA ALA A 102 -5.44 24.09 -6.56
C ALA A 102 -6.79 23.39 -6.33
N GLY A 103 -7.80 23.75 -7.14
CA GLY A 103 -9.18 23.26 -7.07
C GLY A 103 -9.38 21.80 -7.51
N ASN A 104 -8.48 20.90 -7.10
CA ASN A 104 -8.43 19.50 -7.52
C ASN A 104 -9.38 18.58 -6.71
N VAL A 105 -10.08 19.12 -5.72
CA VAL A 105 -11.23 18.46 -5.08
C VAL A 105 -12.50 19.06 -5.67
N ILE A 106 -13.41 18.25 -6.18
CA ILE A 106 -14.68 18.73 -6.75
C ILE A 106 -15.81 18.28 -5.84
N TYR A 107 -16.71 19.19 -5.49
CA TYR A 107 -17.98 18.88 -4.86
C TYR A 107 -19.13 19.10 -5.84
N ILE A 108 -19.96 18.08 -6.01
CA ILE A 108 -21.31 18.24 -6.55
C ILE A 108 -22.23 18.40 -5.35
N ILE A 109 -23.04 19.45 -5.30
CA ILE A 109 -24.02 19.68 -4.25
C ILE A 109 -25.43 19.72 -4.85
N ASN A 110 -26.39 19.19 -4.10
CA ASN A 110 -27.78 19.13 -4.51
C ASN A 110 -28.72 19.69 -3.43
N PRO A 111 -28.69 21.01 -3.20
CA PRO A 111 -29.49 21.65 -2.17
C PRO A 111 -30.96 21.76 -2.57
N LYS A 112 -31.86 21.50 -1.62
CA LYS A 112 -33.29 21.80 -1.75
C LYS A 112 -33.55 23.28 -1.49
N THR A 113 -34.72 23.78 -1.89
CA THR A 113 -35.12 25.18 -1.61
C THR A 113 -35.01 25.50 -0.12
N GLY A 114 -34.22 26.52 0.24
CA GLY A 114 -33.99 26.94 1.62
C GLY A 114 -32.97 26.09 2.39
N GLU A 115 -32.27 25.16 1.73
CA GLU A 115 -31.24 24.31 2.31
C GLU A 115 -29.84 24.79 1.93
N THR A 116 -28.96 24.94 2.92
CA THR A 116 -27.54 25.28 2.70
C THR A 116 -26.68 24.03 2.86
N ILE A 117 -25.98 23.62 1.81
CA ILE A 117 -25.06 22.47 1.80
C ILE A 117 -23.64 22.98 1.58
N GLN A 118 -22.78 22.85 2.59
CA GLN A 118 -21.40 23.34 2.56
C GLN A 118 -20.44 22.28 3.14
N PRO A 119 -20.09 21.23 2.38
CA PRO A 119 -19.29 20.11 2.90
C PRO A 119 -17.87 20.52 3.31
N TRP A 120 -17.31 21.54 2.67
CA TRP A 120 -15.98 22.10 2.92
C TRP A 120 -15.88 22.99 4.18
N LEU A 121 -17.00 23.32 4.85
CA LEU A 121 -17.00 24.21 6.00
C LEU A 121 -17.01 23.41 7.31
N ALA A 122 -15.98 23.59 8.15
CA ALA A 122 -15.93 22.95 9.46
C ALA A 122 -16.94 23.57 10.45
N GLY A 123 -17.58 22.73 11.28
CA GLY A 123 -18.41 23.19 12.39
C GLY A 123 -19.37 22.12 12.90
N THR A 124 -19.54 22.04 14.22
CA THR A 124 -20.43 21.06 14.88
C THR A 124 -21.91 21.29 14.56
N THR A 125 -22.28 22.48 14.06
CA THR A 125 -23.62 22.83 13.59
C THR A 125 -23.82 22.54 12.10
N ASN A 126 -22.74 22.32 11.34
CA ASN A 126 -22.82 21.99 9.93
C ASN A 126 -23.11 20.50 9.75
N ARG A 127 -24.39 20.18 9.60
CA ARG A 127 -24.86 18.81 9.41
C ARG A 127 -24.40 18.15 8.10
N TYR A 128 -23.79 18.88 7.17
CA TYR A 128 -23.37 18.43 5.85
C TYR A 128 -21.86 18.42 5.64
N MET A 129 -21.09 18.69 6.69
CA MET A 129 -19.65 18.62 6.68
C MET A 129 -19.15 17.29 6.13
N ASP A 130 -18.13 17.34 5.26
CA ASP A 130 -17.41 16.14 4.80
C ASP A 130 -16.47 15.66 5.93
N THR A 131 -16.91 14.63 6.64
CA THR A 131 -16.14 14.03 7.74
C THR A 131 -15.02 13.11 7.24
N GLU A 132 -15.07 12.66 5.99
CA GLU A 132 -14.14 11.66 5.46
C GLU A 132 -12.83 12.26 4.98
N LEU A 133 -12.79 13.57 4.68
CA LEU A 133 -11.56 14.24 4.21
C LEU A 133 -10.36 13.97 5.13
N CYS A 134 -10.59 13.84 6.44
CA CYS A 134 -9.57 13.57 7.45
C CYS A 134 -9.32 12.07 7.63
N GLN A 135 -10.37 11.25 7.57
CA GLN A 135 -10.26 9.79 7.67
C GLN A 135 -9.49 9.21 6.48
N GLU A 136 -9.58 9.86 5.33
CA GLU A 136 -8.90 9.49 4.09
C GLU A 136 -7.55 10.19 3.90
N HIS A 137 -7.02 10.88 4.92
CA HIS A 137 -5.72 11.55 4.85
C HIS A 137 -5.56 12.53 3.66
N VAL A 138 -6.64 13.13 3.20
CA VAL A 138 -6.66 14.03 2.04
C VAL A 138 -6.20 15.42 2.47
N LEU A 139 -5.45 16.14 1.61
CA LEU A 139 -4.88 17.48 1.89
C LEU A 139 -3.95 17.56 3.12
N GLY A 140 -3.27 16.45 3.45
CA GLY A 140 -2.36 16.39 4.61
C GLY A 140 -3.07 16.35 5.96
N LEU A 141 -4.38 16.07 5.96
CA LEU A 141 -5.15 15.88 7.18
C LEU A 141 -4.82 14.53 7.82
N SER A 142 -4.96 14.43 9.14
CA SER A 142 -4.74 13.18 9.88
C SER A 142 -6.06 12.61 10.36
N ALA A 143 -6.21 11.29 10.25
CA ALA A 143 -7.35 10.58 10.81
C ALA A 143 -7.40 10.76 12.33
N THR A 144 -8.57 11.10 12.85
CA THR A 144 -8.85 11.18 14.28
C THR A 144 -9.88 10.14 14.66
N LEU A 145 -9.83 9.62 15.89
CA LEU A 145 -10.87 8.75 16.43
C LEU A 145 -12.15 9.57 16.63
N GLY A 146 -13.07 9.52 15.66
CA GLY A 146 -14.35 10.25 15.68
C GLY A 146 -14.59 11.11 14.42
N PRO A 147 -15.72 11.85 14.35
CA PRO A 147 -16.03 12.71 13.20
C PRO A 147 -14.98 13.82 13.08
N CYS A 148 -14.55 14.13 11.85
CA CYS A 148 -13.57 15.19 11.66
C CYS A 148 -14.10 16.53 12.18
N THR A 149 -13.27 17.28 12.91
CA THR A 149 -13.64 18.56 13.53
C THR A 149 -12.94 19.76 12.88
N THR A 150 -11.97 19.54 12.00
CA THR A 150 -11.17 20.60 11.37
C THR A 150 -10.99 20.35 9.87
N LEU A 151 -11.43 21.27 9.02
CA LEU A 151 -11.22 21.26 7.56
C LEU A 151 -10.36 22.47 7.15
N PRO A 152 -9.67 22.41 5.98
CA PRO A 152 -8.86 23.52 5.51
C PRO A 152 -9.69 24.78 5.27
N SER A 153 -9.16 25.93 5.70
CA SER A 153 -9.76 27.24 5.45
C SER A 153 -9.48 27.73 4.02
N GLY A 154 -10.39 28.53 3.46
CA GLY A 154 -10.26 29.11 2.11
C GLY A 154 -10.91 28.26 1.03
N SER A 155 -11.07 28.82 -0.17
CA SER A 155 -11.81 28.21 -1.28
C SER A 155 -10.95 27.76 -2.47
N SER A 156 -9.63 27.94 -2.41
CA SER A 156 -8.73 27.66 -3.53
C SER A 156 -8.50 26.17 -3.82
N TRP A 157 -8.83 25.30 -2.87
CA TRP A 157 -8.53 23.87 -2.92
C TRP A 157 -9.68 23.00 -3.46
N TYR A 158 -10.87 23.59 -3.63
CA TYR A 158 -12.03 22.90 -4.15
C TYR A 158 -12.77 23.68 -5.22
N THR A 159 -13.54 22.97 -6.04
CA THR A 159 -14.52 23.52 -6.97
C THR A 159 -15.91 22.97 -6.63
N VAL A 160 -16.96 23.73 -6.94
CA VAL A 160 -18.34 23.38 -6.60
C VAL A 160 -19.22 23.43 -7.84
N TYR A 161 -20.00 22.38 -8.03
CA TYR A 161 -21.10 22.30 -8.99
C TYR A 161 -22.40 22.21 -8.20
N ASP A 162 -23.30 23.18 -8.40
CA ASP A 162 -24.56 23.29 -7.65
C ASP A 162 -25.76 23.00 -8.57
N ASP A 163 -26.44 21.87 -8.28
CA ASP A 163 -27.55 21.37 -9.09
C ASP A 163 -28.86 22.14 -8.85
N SER A 164 -28.91 23.02 -7.84
CA SER A 164 -30.07 23.89 -7.64
C SER A 164 -30.10 25.08 -8.59
N LEU A 165 -28.97 25.38 -9.27
CA LEU A 165 -28.86 26.51 -10.17
C LEU A 165 -29.49 26.19 -11.53
N ALA A 166 -30.18 27.18 -12.12
CA ALA A 166 -30.75 27.05 -13.46
C ALA A 166 -29.69 26.79 -14.55
N ALA A 167 -28.42 27.16 -14.30
CA ALA A 167 -27.28 26.88 -15.18
C ALA A 167 -26.91 25.38 -15.22
N ALA A 168 -27.43 24.57 -14.29
CA ALA A 168 -27.29 23.11 -14.28
C ALA A 168 -28.53 22.43 -14.91
N SER A 169 -29.13 23.02 -15.96
CA SER A 169 -30.44 22.67 -16.55
C SER A 169 -30.75 21.18 -16.74
N PHE A 170 -29.76 20.34 -17.06
CA PHE A 170 -29.91 18.88 -17.22
C PHE A 170 -30.02 18.12 -15.89
N TRP A 171 -29.44 18.68 -14.84
CA TRP A 171 -29.33 18.07 -13.52
C TRP A 171 -30.19 18.78 -12.47
N HIS A 172 -30.74 19.94 -12.83
CA HIS A 172 -31.74 20.67 -12.07
C HIS A 172 -33.09 19.97 -12.14
N LEU A 173 -33.24 18.92 -11.34
CA LEU A 173 -34.47 18.16 -11.27
C LEU A 173 -35.55 18.94 -10.52
N PRO A 174 -36.81 19.00 -11.01
CA PRO A 174 -37.94 19.60 -10.29
C PRO A 174 -38.17 18.96 -8.90
N ASN A 175 -37.78 17.70 -8.77
CA ASN A 175 -37.72 16.97 -7.51
C ASN A 175 -36.29 16.42 -7.34
N PRO A 176 -35.38 17.17 -6.69
CA PRO A 176 -33.99 16.75 -6.55
C PRO A 176 -33.88 15.45 -5.75
N LEU A 177 -32.92 14.61 -6.17
CA LEU A 177 -32.58 13.36 -5.49
C LEU A 177 -32.15 13.62 -4.04
N ASP A 178 -32.21 12.59 -3.20
CA ASP A 178 -31.91 12.74 -1.76
C ASP A 178 -30.39 12.72 -1.44
N PHE A 179 -29.50 12.67 -2.44
CA PHE A 179 -28.08 12.91 -2.20
C PHE A 179 -27.84 14.39 -1.91
N LYS A 180 -26.87 14.66 -1.03
CA LYS A 180 -26.58 16.01 -0.53
C LYS A 180 -25.33 16.57 -1.16
N TRP A 181 -24.28 15.76 -1.18
CA TRP A 181 -23.06 16.08 -1.87
C TRP A 181 -22.32 14.84 -2.34
N VAL A 182 -21.49 15.03 -3.35
CA VAL A 182 -20.53 14.04 -3.83
C VAL A 182 -19.18 14.73 -3.97
N ARG A 183 -18.15 14.19 -3.32
CA ARG A 183 -16.77 14.62 -3.48
C ARG A 183 -16.08 13.75 -4.51
N ILE A 184 -15.36 14.37 -5.43
CA ILE A 184 -14.52 13.74 -6.44
C ILE A 184 -13.09 14.23 -6.23
N SER A 185 -12.14 13.31 -6.15
CA SER A 185 -10.71 13.62 -6.15
C SER A 185 -9.92 12.51 -6.82
N LEU A 186 -8.69 12.79 -7.28
CA LEU A 186 -7.75 11.70 -7.55
C LEU A 186 -7.45 10.97 -6.23
N LYS A 187 -7.40 9.63 -6.28
CA LYS A 187 -7.07 8.80 -5.13
C LYS A 187 -5.65 9.14 -4.66
N THR A 188 -5.49 9.58 -3.42
CA THR A 188 -4.16 9.85 -2.83
C THR A 188 -3.62 8.60 -2.13
N ASN A 189 -2.33 8.59 -1.83
CA ASN A 189 -1.69 7.51 -1.10
C ASN A 189 -2.36 7.35 0.27
N ASN A 190 -2.64 6.11 0.68
CA ASN A 190 -3.27 5.77 1.95
C ASN A 190 -4.66 6.42 2.20
N SER A 191 -5.37 6.83 1.14
CA SER A 191 -6.70 7.44 1.30
C SER A 191 -7.82 6.47 1.64
N THR A 192 -7.57 5.16 1.50
CA THR A 192 -8.59 4.12 1.68
C THR A 192 -7.95 2.82 2.17
N ALA A 193 -8.67 2.02 2.94
CA ALA A 193 -8.19 0.73 3.47
C ALA A 193 -8.04 -0.40 2.43
N VAL A 194 -8.48 -0.21 1.17
CA VAL A 194 -8.43 -1.22 0.09
C VAL A 194 -7.43 -0.76 -0.98
N ALA A 195 -6.53 -1.66 -1.41
CA ALA A 195 -5.61 -1.38 -2.50
C ALA A 195 -6.36 -1.04 -3.80
N ALA A 196 -5.71 -0.25 -4.64
CA ALA A 196 -6.26 0.25 -5.90
C ALA A 196 -6.63 -0.84 -6.94
N ASN A 197 -6.35 -2.10 -6.65
CA ASN A 197 -6.72 -3.22 -7.50
C ASN A 197 -8.03 -3.91 -7.10
N GLY A 198 -8.79 -3.36 -6.15
CA GLY A 198 -10.10 -3.90 -5.75
C GLY A 198 -10.03 -5.19 -4.94
N ASP A 199 -8.83 -5.62 -4.51
CA ASP A 199 -8.63 -6.79 -3.66
C ASP A 199 -8.53 -6.35 -2.19
N SER A 200 -9.53 -6.71 -1.38
CA SER A 200 -9.55 -6.41 0.06
C SER A 200 -8.46 -7.11 0.87
N SER A 201 -7.75 -8.08 0.27
CA SER A 201 -6.60 -8.75 0.87
C SER A 201 -5.26 -8.11 0.51
N ASP A 202 -5.26 -7.11 -0.38
CA ASP A 202 -4.08 -6.41 -0.84
C ASP A 202 -3.92 -5.05 -0.15
N SER A 203 -2.76 -4.84 0.49
CA SER A 203 -2.40 -3.60 1.19
C SER A 203 -1.44 -2.71 0.38
N ARG A 204 -1.18 -3.04 -0.89
CA ARG A 204 -0.22 -2.30 -1.73
C ARG A 204 -0.75 -0.91 -2.11
N GLN A 205 0.12 0.10 -1.95
CA GLN A 205 -0.15 1.49 -2.27
C GLN A 205 -0.08 1.75 -3.80
N VAL A 206 -0.65 2.86 -4.25
CA VAL A 206 -0.50 3.37 -5.62
C VAL A 206 0.33 4.64 -5.64
N CYS A 207 1.04 4.85 -6.74
CA CYS A 207 1.84 6.03 -6.98
C CYS A 207 1.43 6.76 -8.24
N TRP A 208 1.32 8.08 -8.10
CA TRP A 208 1.08 9.00 -9.20
C TRP A 208 2.40 9.34 -9.88
N ASP A 209 2.54 9.00 -11.17
CA ASP A 209 3.75 9.31 -11.96
C ASP A 209 3.64 10.62 -12.77
N GLY A 210 2.58 11.40 -12.55
CA GLY A 210 2.26 12.60 -13.33
C GLY A 210 1.22 12.36 -14.43
N ALA A 211 0.96 11.11 -14.83
CA ALA A 211 0.00 10.77 -15.89
C ALA A 211 -1.00 9.67 -15.49
N ARG A 212 -0.57 8.66 -14.71
CA ARG A 212 -1.33 7.46 -14.30
C ARG A 212 -1.06 7.08 -12.83
N GLN A 213 -1.91 6.22 -12.27
CA GLN A 213 -1.68 5.59 -10.96
C GLN A 213 -1.12 4.19 -11.13
N LEU A 214 0.15 4.00 -10.75
CA LEU A 214 0.84 2.72 -10.77
C LEU A 214 0.69 2.04 -9.42
N VAL A 215 0.38 0.75 -9.38
CA VAL A 215 0.60 -0.04 -8.15
C VAL A 215 2.09 0.02 -7.85
N LEU A 216 2.48 0.34 -6.59
CA LEU A 216 3.85 0.66 -6.18
C LEU A 216 4.88 -0.25 -6.89
N PRO A 217 5.64 0.26 -7.88
CA PRO A 217 6.61 -0.55 -8.62
C PRO A 217 7.77 -0.98 -7.70
N SER A 218 8.44 -2.09 -8.04
CA SER A 218 9.68 -2.45 -7.35
C SER A 218 10.69 -1.31 -7.49
N GLY A 219 11.22 -0.79 -6.37
CA GLY A 219 12.22 0.28 -6.38
C GLY A 219 11.71 1.70 -6.06
N TYR A 220 10.45 1.83 -5.62
CA TYR A 220 9.84 3.10 -5.20
C TYR A 220 9.36 3.04 -3.75
N GLY A 221 9.51 4.14 -3.00
CA GLY A 221 9.00 4.28 -1.63
C GLY A 221 7.52 4.69 -1.57
N PRO A 222 6.88 4.66 -0.38
CA PRO A 222 5.47 5.05 -0.17
C PRO A 222 5.13 6.51 -0.55
N GLU A 223 6.16 7.31 -0.86
CA GLU A 223 6.11 8.71 -1.30
C GLU A 223 6.27 8.87 -2.83
N CYS A 224 6.29 7.77 -3.58
CA CYS A 224 6.33 7.77 -5.06
C CYS A 224 7.60 8.35 -5.69
N ILE A 225 8.72 8.23 -4.99
CA ILE A 225 10.06 8.59 -5.48
C ILE A 225 10.94 7.33 -5.64
N ARG A 226 11.81 7.36 -6.67
CA ARG A 226 12.76 6.28 -7.01
C ARG A 226 13.90 6.25 -5.99
N PHE A 227 14.28 5.07 -5.50
CA PHE A 227 15.44 4.96 -4.60
C PHE A 227 16.74 5.45 -5.29
N GLY A 228 17.51 6.31 -4.61
CA GLY A 228 18.87 6.71 -5.04
C GLY A 228 19.14 8.20 -5.30
N SER A 229 18.37 9.12 -4.72
CA SER A 229 18.62 10.58 -4.74
C SER A 229 18.69 11.16 -3.32
N VAL A 230 19.54 12.17 -3.10
CA VAL A 230 19.69 12.88 -1.83
C VAL A 230 18.61 13.95 -1.70
N ILE A 231 17.70 13.80 -0.74
CA ILE A 231 16.53 14.69 -0.60
C ILE A 231 16.72 15.80 0.44
N ALA A 232 17.55 15.58 1.46
CA ALA A 232 17.93 16.59 2.47
C ALA A 232 19.16 16.12 3.27
N ILE A 233 19.78 17.03 4.01
CA ILE A 233 20.87 16.72 4.95
C ILE A 233 20.53 17.36 6.29
N THR A 234 20.40 16.53 7.33
CA THR A 234 20.00 16.98 8.68
C THR A 234 21.21 17.00 9.60
N VAL A 235 21.47 18.13 10.25
CA VAL A 235 22.56 18.27 11.22
C VAL A 235 22.23 17.45 12.48
N THR A 236 23.06 16.44 12.78
CA THR A 236 22.92 15.55 13.95
C THR A 236 23.70 16.04 15.16
N ASN A 237 24.80 16.78 14.94
CA ASN A 237 25.49 17.57 15.97
C ASN A 237 25.94 18.89 15.34
N PRO A 238 25.49 20.06 15.85
CA PRO A 238 25.82 21.35 15.26
C PRO A 238 27.30 21.78 15.41
N GLY A 239 28.09 21.06 16.23
CA GLY A 239 29.49 21.37 16.49
C GLY A 239 29.67 22.68 17.28
N THR A 240 30.92 23.14 17.44
CA THR A 240 31.25 24.41 18.14
C THR A 240 32.44 25.13 17.49
N ASN A 241 32.48 26.47 17.61
CA ASN A 241 33.57 27.37 17.17
C ASN A 241 33.81 27.44 15.64
N TYR A 242 32.75 27.35 14.84
CA TYR A 242 32.80 27.61 13.40
C TYR A 242 32.83 29.13 13.11
N THR A 243 34.02 29.67 12.81
CA THR A 243 34.25 31.10 12.52
C THR A 243 34.15 31.47 11.03
N SER A 244 33.98 30.47 10.16
CA SER A 244 33.73 30.61 8.72
C SER A 244 32.85 29.44 8.24
N VAL A 245 32.22 29.58 7.07
CA VAL A 245 31.36 28.52 6.51
C VAL A 245 32.21 27.31 6.12
N PRO A 246 31.97 26.11 6.69
CA PRO A 246 32.74 24.92 6.36
C PRO A 246 32.33 24.32 5.01
N THR A 247 33.26 23.62 4.35
CA THR A 247 32.95 22.83 3.16
C THR A 247 32.12 21.61 3.55
N VAL A 248 31.15 21.25 2.70
CA VAL A 248 30.37 20.02 2.82
C VAL A 248 30.73 19.11 1.67
N THR A 249 31.26 17.92 1.99
CA THR A 249 31.60 16.89 1.01
C THR A 249 30.63 15.73 1.15
N ILE A 250 30.03 15.31 0.03
CA ILE A 250 29.18 14.12 -0.05
C ILE A 250 29.95 13.10 -0.87
N ASP A 251 29.91 11.83 -0.47
CA ASP A 251 30.53 10.75 -1.24
C ASP A 251 30.02 10.78 -2.70
N PRO A 252 30.93 10.53 -3.67
CA PRO A 252 30.55 10.49 -5.07
C PRO A 252 29.60 9.32 -5.34
N ALA A 253 28.68 9.50 -6.28
CA ALA A 253 27.82 8.43 -6.74
C ALA A 253 28.67 7.35 -7.45
N PRO A 254 28.25 6.06 -7.41
CA PRO A 254 28.87 4.99 -8.20
C PRO A 254 28.96 5.33 -9.71
N ALA A 255 29.84 4.64 -10.45
CA ALA A 255 30.07 4.91 -11.86
C ALA A 255 28.77 4.92 -12.68
N GLY A 256 28.47 6.04 -13.36
CA GLY A 256 27.21 6.27 -14.08
C GLY A 256 26.15 7.06 -13.28
N GLY A 257 26.43 7.44 -12.03
CA GLY A 257 25.59 8.34 -11.24
C GLY A 257 25.98 9.82 -11.35
N ILE A 258 25.07 10.70 -10.92
CA ILE A 258 25.31 12.14 -10.82
C ILE A 258 25.56 12.48 -9.35
N ASN A 259 26.66 13.17 -9.06
CA ASN A 259 27.01 13.56 -7.69
C ASN A 259 26.00 14.58 -7.12
N ALA A 260 25.56 14.33 -5.89
CA ALA A 260 24.86 15.29 -5.07
C ALA A 260 25.86 16.35 -4.56
N THR A 261 25.39 17.59 -4.39
CA THR A 261 26.18 18.70 -3.84
C THR A 261 25.38 19.42 -2.77
N ALA A 262 26.06 20.00 -1.76
CA ALA A 262 25.41 20.75 -0.68
C ALA A 262 26.30 21.88 -0.16
N THR A 263 25.70 22.85 0.53
CA THR A 263 26.40 23.97 1.20
C THR A 263 25.96 24.08 2.66
N ALA A 264 26.93 24.29 3.57
CA ALA A 264 26.62 24.56 4.97
C ALA A 264 26.17 26.02 5.16
N HIS A 265 25.31 26.24 6.15
CA HIS A 265 24.93 27.56 6.62
C HIS A 265 25.33 27.70 8.10
N THR A 266 26.23 28.64 8.39
CA THR A 266 26.67 28.95 9.77
C THR A 266 25.95 30.18 10.31
N THR A 267 25.46 30.10 11.54
CA THR A 267 24.92 31.26 12.26
C THR A 267 26.06 31.92 13.03
N LEU A 268 26.56 33.05 12.55
CA LEU A 268 27.75 33.73 13.10
C LEU A 268 27.58 34.25 14.54
N THR A 269 26.35 34.26 15.07
CA THR A 269 26.03 34.65 16.45
C THR A 269 26.36 33.58 17.49
N ASP A 270 26.29 32.29 17.10
CA ASP A 270 26.45 31.15 18.01
C ASP A 270 27.66 30.26 17.66
N ALA A 271 28.37 30.58 16.56
CA ALA A 271 29.55 29.86 16.06
C ALA A 271 29.32 28.34 15.84
N VAL A 272 28.17 27.97 15.28
CA VAL A 272 27.75 26.59 14.97
C VAL A 272 27.23 26.43 13.54
N VAL A 273 27.13 25.18 13.06
CA VAL A 273 26.46 24.87 11.78
C VAL A 273 24.95 24.76 12.02
N GLY A 274 24.18 25.72 11.48
CA GLY A 274 22.74 25.82 11.70
C GLY A 274 21.90 25.00 10.72
N ALA A 275 22.40 24.79 9.50
CA ALA A 275 21.76 23.96 8.48
C ALA A 275 22.76 23.52 7.41
N VAL A 276 22.42 22.47 6.65
CA VAL A 276 23.11 22.07 5.42
C VAL A 276 22.08 21.97 4.30
N ASN A 277 22.23 22.80 3.28
CA ASN A 277 21.29 22.89 2.16
C ASN A 277 21.82 22.11 0.96
N VAL A 278 21.01 21.18 0.43
CA VAL A 278 21.34 20.44 -0.79
C VAL A 278 21.21 21.37 -1.99
N THR A 279 22.25 21.46 -2.82
CA THR A 279 22.31 22.30 -4.03
C THR A 279 22.13 21.49 -5.33
N SER A 280 22.43 20.19 -5.31
CA SER A 280 22.08 19.21 -6.35
C SER A 280 21.75 17.88 -5.70
N GLN A 281 20.64 17.25 -6.09
CA GLN A 281 20.13 16.03 -5.43
C GLN A 281 20.88 14.75 -5.87
N GLY A 282 21.59 14.80 -7.00
CA GLY A 282 22.27 13.64 -7.59
C GLY A 282 21.35 12.46 -7.93
N SER A 283 21.94 11.39 -8.46
CA SER A 283 21.22 10.17 -8.87
C SER A 283 22.10 8.92 -8.80
N ASN A 284 21.46 7.75 -8.73
CA ASN A 284 22.08 6.42 -8.66
C ASN A 284 22.92 6.17 -7.40
N TYR A 285 22.57 6.80 -6.29
CA TYR A 285 23.11 6.45 -4.98
C TYR A 285 22.57 5.08 -4.54
N THR A 286 23.43 4.06 -4.55
CA THR A 286 23.05 2.68 -4.19
C THR A 286 23.05 2.42 -2.67
N SER A 287 23.52 3.39 -1.89
CA SER A 287 23.51 3.44 -0.43
C SER A 287 23.42 4.90 0.02
N VAL A 288 23.01 5.16 1.26
CA VAL A 288 23.06 6.52 1.84
C VAL A 288 24.52 7.00 1.79
N PRO A 289 24.85 8.07 1.05
CA PRO A 289 26.22 8.53 0.95
C PRO A 289 26.67 9.17 2.27
N THR A 290 27.95 9.07 2.58
CA THR A 290 28.50 9.78 3.74
C THR A 290 28.53 11.27 3.47
N VAL A 291 28.19 12.08 4.47
CA VAL A 291 28.40 13.53 4.44
C VAL A 291 29.46 13.91 5.48
N ILE A 292 30.45 14.68 5.04
CA ILE A 292 31.51 15.21 5.90
C ILE A 292 31.41 16.74 5.88
N ILE A 293 31.36 17.32 7.07
CA ILE A 293 31.49 18.76 7.28
C ILE A 293 32.90 19.00 7.82
N ASP A 294 33.68 19.86 7.17
CA ASP A 294 35.06 20.11 7.61
C ASP A 294 35.14 20.55 9.09
N PRO A 295 36.16 20.11 9.84
CA PRO A 295 36.32 20.49 11.24
C PRO A 295 36.68 21.98 11.39
N PRO A 296 36.26 22.64 12.50
CA PRO A 296 36.66 24.02 12.79
C PRO A 296 38.12 24.06 13.28
N GLY A 297 38.78 25.21 13.17
CA GLY A 297 40.20 25.37 13.58
C GLY A 297 40.46 25.10 15.07
N THR A 298 39.45 25.27 15.92
CA THR A 298 39.40 24.82 17.32
C THR A 298 37.94 24.47 17.64
N GLY A 299 37.64 23.45 18.46
CA GLY A 299 36.25 23.10 18.82
C GLY A 299 35.83 21.68 18.41
N THR A 300 34.52 21.40 18.42
CA THR A 300 33.95 20.08 18.08
C THR A 300 33.37 20.09 16.67
N GLN A 301 33.75 19.11 15.85
CA GLN A 301 33.25 18.96 14.47
C GLN A 301 31.74 18.71 14.45
N ALA A 302 31.04 19.39 13.53
CA ALA A 302 29.63 19.14 13.27
C ALA A 302 29.44 17.80 12.55
N THR A 303 28.37 17.09 12.89
CA THR A 303 27.98 15.85 12.20
C THR A 303 26.60 16.03 11.58
N ALA A 304 26.36 15.37 10.45
CA ALA A 304 25.09 15.40 9.75
C ALA A 304 24.75 14.03 9.17
N HIS A 305 23.46 13.84 8.89
CA HIS A 305 22.90 12.65 8.28
C HIS A 305 22.29 13.00 6.93
N VAL A 306 22.60 12.21 5.90
CA VAL A 306 21.99 12.36 4.57
C VAL A 306 20.66 11.63 4.55
N CYS A 307 19.59 12.30 4.14
CA CYS A 307 18.33 11.64 3.84
C CYS A 307 18.24 11.30 2.36
N VAL A 308 17.74 10.10 2.04
CA VAL A 308 17.28 9.70 0.71
C VAL A 308 15.77 9.44 0.66
N SER A 309 15.04 9.65 1.77
CA SER A 309 13.57 9.60 1.85
C SER A 309 12.98 10.53 2.92
N SER A 310 11.76 11.03 2.73
CA SER A 310 11.13 11.98 3.67
C SER A 310 10.81 11.33 5.02
N SER A 311 10.62 10.01 5.05
CA SER A 311 10.55 9.20 6.27
C SER A 311 11.87 9.15 7.04
N GLU A 312 13.01 9.12 6.35
CA GLU A 312 14.35 9.17 6.96
C GLU A 312 14.69 10.57 7.49
N CYS A 313 14.11 11.62 6.90
CA CYS A 313 14.21 12.97 7.44
C CYS A 313 13.30 13.24 8.64
N ALA A 314 12.14 12.58 8.72
CA ALA A 314 11.25 12.66 9.87
C ALA A 314 11.72 11.76 11.03
N ASN A 315 12.44 10.67 10.72
CA ASN A 315 13.03 9.73 11.67
C ASN A 315 14.21 8.99 11.02
N PRO A 316 15.48 9.34 11.30
CA PRO A 316 16.64 8.74 10.65
C PRO A 316 16.67 7.21 10.89
N TYR A 317 16.33 6.43 9.86
CA TYR A 317 16.24 4.97 9.94
C TYR A 317 17.61 4.31 9.68
N ILE A 318 17.92 3.31 10.52
CA ILE A 318 19.17 2.55 10.57
C ILE A 318 18.97 1.19 9.84
N PRO A 319 19.97 0.62 9.13
CA PRO A 319 19.82 -0.53 8.19
C PRO A 319 19.38 -1.89 8.81
N PRO A 320 19.15 -2.97 8.02
CA PRO A 320 18.33 -4.14 8.39
C PRO A 320 18.95 -5.04 9.49
N GLY A 321 18.12 -5.49 10.43
CA GLY A 321 18.49 -6.40 11.53
C GLY A 321 17.29 -6.82 12.39
N ALA A 322 17.47 -7.89 13.17
CA ALA A 322 16.40 -8.63 13.83
C ALA A 322 15.76 -7.86 15.01
N PRO A 323 14.50 -8.16 15.39
CA PRO A 323 13.90 -7.64 16.63
C PRO A 323 14.55 -8.27 17.87
N VAL A 324 14.43 -7.64 19.05
CA VAL A 324 14.76 -8.28 20.34
C VAL A 324 13.60 -9.18 20.75
N ALA A 325 13.81 -10.50 20.73
CA ALA A 325 12.79 -11.48 21.09
C ALA A 325 12.60 -11.64 22.60
N SER A 326 13.71 -11.58 23.36
CA SER A 326 13.66 -11.75 24.82
C SER A 326 14.86 -11.12 25.51
N VAL A 327 14.68 -10.78 26.79
CA VAL A 327 15.77 -10.43 27.71
C VAL A 327 15.84 -11.45 28.84
N SER A 328 16.99 -12.06 29.05
CA SER A 328 17.23 -12.97 30.17
C SER A 328 17.93 -12.22 31.32
N VAL A 329 17.28 -12.14 32.48
CA VAL A 329 17.83 -11.49 33.68
C VAL A 329 18.73 -12.48 34.42
N SER A 330 20.03 -12.22 34.41
CA SER A 330 21.06 -13.08 35.02
C SER A 330 21.30 -12.78 36.50
N SER A 331 20.98 -11.57 36.98
CA SER A 331 20.99 -11.23 38.40
C SER A 331 20.05 -10.06 38.72
N ALA A 332 19.41 -10.09 39.89
CA ALA A 332 18.49 -9.03 40.34
C ALA A 332 19.20 -7.78 40.91
N GLY A 333 20.51 -7.85 41.17
CA GLY A 333 21.26 -6.80 41.87
C GLY A 333 20.77 -6.53 43.30
N THR A 334 21.14 -5.36 43.83
CA THR A 334 20.71 -4.84 45.15
C THR A 334 19.75 -3.66 45.07
N THR A 335 19.49 -3.15 43.87
CA THR A 335 18.58 -2.02 43.66
C THR A 335 17.13 -2.36 44.00
N CYS A 336 16.49 -1.46 44.75
CA CYS A 336 15.11 -1.56 45.21
C CYS A 336 14.17 -0.63 44.42
N TYR A 337 12.98 -1.13 44.09
CA TYR A 337 11.99 -0.46 43.25
C TYR A 337 10.59 -0.47 43.89
N THR A 338 9.83 0.61 43.69
CA THR A 338 8.40 0.71 44.08
C THR A 338 7.45 0.24 42.97
N SER A 339 7.94 0.16 41.73
CA SER A 339 7.20 -0.26 40.53
C SER A 339 8.14 -0.99 39.58
N GLU A 340 7.59 -1.71 38.60
CA GLU A 340 8.38 -2.44 37.60
C GLU A 340 9.30 -1.48 36.82
N PRO A 341 10.64 -1.63 36.88
CA PRO A 341 11.54 -0.72 36.19
C PRO A 341 11.55 -0.96 34.68
N ALA A 342 11.74 0.11 33.92
CA ALA A 342 11.98 0.04 32.48
C ALA A 342 13.32 -0.63 32.19
N VAL A 343 13.34 -1.42 31.11
CA VAL A 343 14.54 -2.02 30.53
C VAL A 343 14.97 -1.14 29.37
N LEU A 344 16.24 -0.71 29.39
CA LEU A 344 16.86 0.18 28.44
C LEU A 344 17.81 -0.60 27.55
N PHE A 345 17.79 -0.31 26.25
CA PHE A 345 18.60 -0.98 25.23
C PHE A 345 19.55 0.03 24.59
N SER A 346 20.83 -0.30 24.50
CA SER A 346 21.84 0.55 23.84
C SER A 346 22.82 -0.27 23.00
N GLY A 347 23.28 0.30 21.89
CA GLY A 347 24.11 -0.41 20.91
C GLY A 347 23.33 -1.45 20.10
N GLY A 348 24.04 -2.33 19.37
CA GLY A 348 23.42 -3.38 18.56
C GLY A 348 22.86 -2.93 17.20
N GLY A 349 22.94 -1.64 16.88
CA GLY A 349 22.52 -1.08 15.59
C GLY A 349 21.01 -0.86 15.43
N GLY A 350 20.16 -1.38 16.32
CA GLY A 350 18.70 -1.26 16.23
C GLY A 350 18.10 -0.24 17.20
N SER A 351 16.80 0.02 17.04
CA SER A 351 16.03 0.93 17.89
C SER A 351 14.58 0.44 18.09
N GLY A 352 13.84 1.10 18.97
CA GLY A 352 12.40 0.85 19.14
C GLY A 352 12.03 -0.35 20.03
N THR A 353 13.00 -1.01 20.67
CA THR A 353 12.70 -2.04 21.70
C THR A 353 12.33 -1.37 23.02
N ALA A 354 11.24 -1.83 23.64
CA ALA A 354 10.84 -1.44 24.99
C ALA A 354 10.31 -2.64 25.79
N ALA A 355 10.73 -2.73 27.05
CA ALA A 355 10.32 -3.77 27.97
C ALA A 355 10.28 -3.26 29.42
N THR A 356 9.49 -3.91 30.28
CA THR A 356 9.50 -3.70 31.74
C THR A 356 9.91 -4.99 32.44
N ALA A 357 10.56 -4.87 33.59
CA ALA A 357 10.98 -6.02 34.37
C ALA A 357 10.06 -6.22 35.58
N SER A 358 9.48 -7.42 35.71
CA SER A 358 8.58 -7.69 36.83
C SER A 358 9.31 -7.80 38.18
N LEU A 359 8.64 -7.35 39.23
CA LEU A 359 9.14 -7.44 40.61
C LEU A 359 8.87 -8.83 41.20
N ALA A 360 9.80 -9.34 42.01
CA ALA A 360 9.68 -10.68 42.61
C ALA A 360 8.39 -10.84 43.44
N SER A 361 7.59 -11.88 43.20
CA SER A 361 6.35 -12.22 43.94
C SER A 361 6.61 -12.56 45.43
N GLY A 362 5.82 -12.05 46.37
CA GLY A 362 6.11 -12.07 47.84
C GLY A 362 5.95 -10.72 48.58
N SER A 363 6.27 -10.65 49.87
CA SER A 363 6.23 -9.40 50.67
C SER A 363 7.33 -8.42 50.24
N THR A 364 7.11 -7.11 50.43
CA THR A 364 8.16 -6.08 50.21
C THR A 364 9.40 -6.42 51.05
N SER A 365 10.59 -6.25 50.49
CA SER A 365 11.82 -6.75 51.12
C SER A 365 12.91 -5.70 51.29
N CYS A 366 12.83 -4.52 50.66
CA CYS A 366 13.86 -3.49 50.73
C CYS A 366 13.27 -2.08 50.86
N ILE A 367 14.10 -1.08 51.16
CA ILE A 367 13.70 0.33 51.33
C ILE A 367 14.12 1.12 50.10
N VAL A 368 13.15 1.79 49.46
CA VAL A 368 13.40 2.62 48.28
C VAL A 368 13.72 4.05 48.68
N ALA A 369 12.97 4.57 49.64
CA ALA A 369 13.13 5.92 50.15
C ALA A 369 12.83 5.96 51.64
N TRP A 370 13.38 6.97 52.30
CA TRP A 370 13.06 7.32 53.67
C TRP A 370 13.00 8.83 53.79
N SER A 371 12.24 9.30 54.76
CA SER A 371 12.12 10.71 55.10
C SER A 371 12.17 10.85 56.60
N VAL A 372 12.83 11.92 57.04
CA VAL A 372 13.00 12.24 58.45
C VAL A 372 12.58 13.69 58.64
N THR A 373 11.62 13.92 59.54
CA THR A 373 11.14 15.26 59.87
C THR A 373 11.39 15.58 61.34
N GLY A 374 11.49 16.87 61.66
CA GLY A 374 11.84 17.36 62.98
C GLY A 374 13.23 18.02 63.01
N THR A 375 13.65 18.41 64.21
CA THR A 375 14.97 18.99 64.48
C THR A 375 15.71 18.10 65.47
N CYS A 376 17.04 18.03 65.34
CA CYS A 376 17.90 17.40 66.32
C CYS A 376 18.88 18.42 66.88
N SER A 377 18.71 18.77 68.16
CA SER A 377 19.58 19.72 68.84
C SER A 377 20.99 19.17 69.12
N ALA A 378 21.14 17.84 69.15
CA ALA A 378 22.41 17.15 69.40
C ALA A 378 23.38 17.16 68.20
N HIS A 379 22.88 17.34 66.99
CA HIS A 379 23.68 17.31 65.75
C HIS A 379 23.41 18.58 64.92
N LYS A 380 24.43 19.43 64.76
CA LYS A 380 24.37 20.71 64.04
C LYS A 380 25.55 20.83 63.08
N SER A 381 25.30 21.24 61.85
CA SER A 381 26.30 21.32 60.77
C SER A 381 27.05 19.99 60.53
N GLU A 382 26.40 18.86 60.81
CA GLU A 382 27.00 17.53 60.79
C GLU A 382 26.34 16.64 59.72
N THR A 383 27.11 15.74 59.12
CA THR A 383 26.62 14.72 58.19
C THR A 383 26.84 13.34 58.81
N LEU A 384 25.75 12.67 59.17
CA LEU A 384 25.76 11.31 59.68
C LEU A 384 25.63 10.35 58.50
N THR A 385 26.61 9.46 58.33
CA THR A 385 26.56 8.36 57.34
C THR A 385 26.36 7.04 58.08
N SER A 386 26.03 5.95 57.36
CA SER A 386 25.80 4.64 58.01
C SER A 386 24.61 4.61 58.98
N VAL A 387 23.62 5.48 58.78
CA VAL A 387 22.42 5.52 59.62
C VAL A 387 21.57 4.29 59.32
N GLY A 388 21.38 3.44 60.32
CA GLY A 388 20.59 2.22 60.23
C GLY A 388 19.12 2.45 60.56
N LEU A 389 18.29 1.46 60.23
CA LEU A 389 16.88 1.41 60.61
C LEU A 389 16.65 0.27 61.60
N THR A 390 15.73 0.48 62.54
CA THR A 390 15.31 -0.49 63.55
C THR A 390 13.80 -0.74 63.47
N GLY A 391 13.38 -1.97 63.81
CA GLY A 391 12.02 -2.45 63.55
C GLY A 391 11.83 -2.92 62.10
N GLY A 392 10.65 -3.43 61.76
CA GLY A 392 10.32 -3.83 60.38
C GLY A 392 10.81 -5.23 59.94
N GLY A 393 11.65 -5.91 60.74
CA GLY A 393 12.11 -7.29 60.50
C GLY A 393 13.24 -7.45 59.48
N GLY A 394 13.68 -6.38 58.80
CA GLY A 394 14.78 -6.40 57.84
C GLY A 394 16.13 -5.96 58.40
N SER A 395 17.18 -6.04 57.58
CA SER A 395 18.56 -5.68 57.93
C SER A 395 19.34 -5.11 56.74
N GLY A 396 20.51 -4.52 57.02
CA GLY A 396 21.46 -4.07 55.99
C GLY A 396 21.13 -2.73 55.31
N PHE A 397 20.13 -2.01 55.80
CA PHE A 397 19.89 -0.63 55.37
C PHE A 397 20.94 0.34 55.94
N SER A 398 21.36 1.29 55.12
CA SER A 398 22.21 2.40 55.49
C SER A 398 21.76 3.66 54.75
N GLY A 399 21.67 4.78 55.46
CA GLY A 399 21.36 6.09 54.87
C GLY A 399 22.25 7.21 55.40
N THR A 400 22.13 8.38 54.78
CA THR A 400 22.84 9.60 55.18
C THR A 400 21.85 10.68 55.62
N LEU A 401 22.13 11.31 56.76
CA LEU A 401 21.44 12.50 57.26
C LEU A 401 22.41 13.68 57.28
N LYS A 402 21.95 14.87 56.90
CA LYS A 402 22.73 16.09 57.00
C LYS A 402 21.93 17.18 57.71
N PHE A 403 22.52 17.76 58.76
CA PHE A 403 21.91 18.82 59.56
C PHE A 403 22.56 20.17 59.29
N ASP A 404 21.76 21.23 59.26
CA ASP A 404 22.24 22.60 59.19
C ASP A 404 22.70 23.11 60.57
N SER A 405 23.10 24.38 60.64
CA SER A 405 23.57 25.02 61.88
C SER A 405 22.49 25.13 62.97
N THR A 406 21.21 24.97 62.61
CA THR A 406 20.06 24.99 63.54
C THR A 406 19.64 23.59 63.98
N GLY A 407 20.26 22.53 63.45
CA GLY A 407 19.90 21.13 63.73
C GLY A 407 18.70 20.64 62.92
N LYS A 408 18.32 21.35 61.85
CA LYS A 408 17.28 20.94 60.91
C LYS A 408 17.90 20.18 59.74
N LEU A 409 17.17 19.22 59.16
CA LEU A 409 17.64 18.51 57.96
C LEU A 409 17.82 19.47 56.77
N VAL A 410 18.94 19.29 56.07
CA VAL A 410 19.28 20.01 54.85
C VAL A 410 18.49 19.46 53.66
N THR A 411 18.01 20.36 52.79
CA THR A 411 17.33 20.01 51.53
C THR A 411 18.19 19.07 50.68
N GLY A 412 17.58 17.98 50.18
CA GLY A 412 18.29 16.92 49.44
C GLY A 412 18.78 15.76 50.32
N TYR A 413 18.59 15.85 51.64
CA TYR A 413 18.74 14.76 52.60
C TYR A 413 17.38 14.47 53.27
N PRO A 414 17.12 13.21 53.68
CA PRO A 414 18.06 12.09 53.71
C PRO A 414 18.26 11.38 52.36
N THR A 415 19.39 10.69 52.20
CA THR A 415 19.68 9.82 51.04
C THR A 415 19.84 8.37 51.48
N VAL A 416 19.53 7.41 50.61
CA VAL A 416 19.78 5.98 50.85
C VAL A 416 21.16 5.63 50.30
N GLN A 417 21.97 4.93 51.10
CA GLN A 417 23.22 4.33 50.65
C GLN A 417 22.97 2.86 50.29
N THR A 418 22.52 2.05 51.24
CA THR A 418 22.09 0.67 50.99
C THR A 418 20.62 0.49 51.32
N SER A 419 19.86 -0.14 50.43
CA SER A 419 18.41 -0.34 50.56
C SER A 419 18.02 -1.50 51.51
N GLY A 420 18.99 -2.30 51.96
CA GLY A 420 18.78 -3.44 52.85
C GLY A 420 17.92 -4.57 52.25
N THR A 421 17.54 -5.53 53.09
CA THR A 421 16.73 -6.70 52.72
C THR A 421 15.86 -7.21 53.89
N GLY A 422 14.81 -7.99 53.60
CA GLY A 422 13.96 -8.66 54.59
C GLY A 422 12.87 -7.83 55.30
N TYR A 423 12.55 -6.61 54.85
CA TYR A 423 11.60 -5.72 55.56
C TYR A 423 10.12 -6.11 55.44
N ALA A 424 9.65 -6.99 56.33
CA ALA A 424 8.27 -7.47 56.39
C ALA A 424 7.23 -6.41 56.83
N SER A 425 7.64 -5.39 57.59
CA SER A 425 6.82 -4.22 57.93
C SER A 425 7.65 -2.93 57.90
N ASP A 426 7.01 -1.77 58.01
CA ASP A 426 7.73 -0.49 58.03
C ASP A 426 8.62 -0.39 59.29
N PRO A 427 9.90 -0.03 59.16
CA PRO A 427 10.75 0.29 60.30
C PRO A 427 10.19 1.45 61.13
N THR A 428 10.33 1.36 62.45
CA THR A 428 9.76 2.33 63.41
C THR A 428 10.82 3.22 64.05
N GLY A 429 12.10 2.94 63.83
CA GLY A 429 13.19 3.69 64.45
C GLY A 429 14.44 3.77 63.58
N MET A 430 15.37 4.62 64.01
CA MET A 430 16.68 4.82 63.40
C MET A 430 17.78 4.46 64.40
N SER A 431 18.96 4.07 63.92
CA SER A 431 20.13 3.71 64.73
C SER A 431 21.42 4.29 64.15
N GLY A 432 22.49 4.30 64.95
CA GLY A 432 23.81 4.82 64.54
C GLY A 432 24.09 6.24 65.01
N PHE A 433 23.20 6.84 65.81
CA PHE A 433 23.37 8.14 66.44
C PHE A 433 22.45 8.27 67.67
N THR A 434 22.67 9.29 68.52
CA THR A 434 21.96 9.46 69.79
C THR A 434 21.53 10.92 70.01
N GLY A 435 20.50 11.16 70.82
CA GLY A 435 20.11 12.53 71.22
C GLY A 435 19.09 13.22 70.30
N CYS A 436 18.45 12.49 69.38
CA CYS A 436 17.47 13.02 68.41
C CYS A 436 16.06 12.40 68.54
N GLY A 437 15.51 12.32 69.76
CA GLY A 437 14.21 11.68 70.00
C GLY A 437 13.00 12.39 69.36
N SER A 438 13.16 13.62 68.90
CA SER A 438 12.15 14.44 68.20
C SER A 438 12.03 14.15 66.71
N LEU A 439 12.92 13.33 66.14
CA LEU A 439 12.87 12.98 64.73
C LEU A 439 11.80 11.93 64.45
N THR A 440 10.98 12.17 63.43
CA THR A 440 9.95 11.24 62.96
C THR A 440 10.40 10.60 61.66
N LEU A 441 10.37 9.27 61.61
CA LEU A 441 10.74 8.46 60.45
C LEU A 441 9.50 8.09 59.64
N SER A 442 9.60 8.20 58.31
CA SER A 442 8.69 7.56 57.37
C SER A 442 9.48 6.89 56.26
N VAL A 443 9.06 5.70 55.86
CA VAL A 443 9.78 4.83 54.90
C VAL A 443 8.87 4.38 53.77
N THR A 444 9.44 4.25 52.58
CA THR A 444 8.78 3.66 51.42
C THR A 444 9.43 2.32 51.12
N ARG A 445 8.70 1.24 51.37
CA ARG A 445 9.16 -0.12 51.04
C ARG A 445 8.99 -0.42 49.55
N GLY A 446 9.85 -1.29 49.04
CA GLY A 446 9.83 -1.77 47.67
C GLY A 446 10.31 -3.21 47.53
N ARG A 447 10.60 -3.60 46.30
CA ARG A 447 10.98 -4.96 45.90
C ARG A 447 12.10 -4.92 44.88
N ARG A 448 12.79 -6.05 44.73
CA ARG A 448 13.77 -6.26 43.67
C ARG A 448 13.11 -6.91 42.45
N ILE A 449 13.76 -6.80 41.30
CA ILE A 449 13.35 -7.51 40.07
C ILE A 449 13.38 -9.03 40.33
N ALA A 450 12.45 -9.77 39.75
CA ALA A 450 12.48 -11.23 39.84
C ALA A 450 13.72 -11.79 39.12
N SER A 451 14.37 -12.79 39.72
CA SER A 451 15.50 -13.50 39.12
C SER A 451 15.49 -14.97 39.55
N PRO A 452 15.62 -15.93 38.62
CA PRO A 452 15.69 -15.73 37.16
C PRO A 452 14.35 -15.25 36.57
N GLN A 453 14.42 -14.44 35.50
CA GLN A 453 13.26 -13.98 34.73
C GLN A 453 13.62 -13.86 33.25
N THR A 454 12.72 -14.32 32.38
CA THR A 454 12.75 -14.01 30.94
C THR A 454 11.70 -12.94 30.67
N ILE A 455 12.13 -11.80 30.16
CA ILE A 455 11.28 -10.67 29.81
C ILE A 455 11.01 -10.73 28.31
N THR A 456 9.75 -10.74 27.93
CA THR A 456 9.34 -10.54 26.53
C THR A 456 9.07 -9.05 26.32
N PRO A 457 9.80 -8.35 25.44
CA PRO A 457 9.52 -6.94 25.15
C PRO A 457 8.11 -6.75 24.61
N TYR A 458 7.40 -5.73 25.11
CA TYR A 458 6.06 -5.38 24.59
C TYR A 458 6.15 -4.52 23.32
N LEU A 459 7.32 -3.92 23.07
CA LEU A 459 7.75 -3.43 21.76
C LEU A 459 9.08 -4.11 21.44
N VAL A 460 9.12 -4.89 20.37
CA VAL A 460 10.27 -5.75 20.06
C VAL A 460 11.40 -5.05 19.29
N GLY A 461 11.16 -3.81 18.83
CA GLY A 461 12.11 -3.05 18.03
C GLY A 461 12.51 -3.70 16.71
N SER A 462 13.42 -3.07 15.97
CA SER A 462 13.96 -3.60 14.71
C SER A 462 15.34 -3.02 14.43
N GLY A 463 16.09 -3.62 13.50
CA GLY A 463 17.39 -3.13 13.05
C GLY A 463 18.58 -3.63 13.89
N TYR A 464 18.38 -4.57 14.82
CA TYR A 464 19.49 -5.07 15.63
C TYR A 464 20.33 -6.07 14.82
N THR A 465 21.50 -5.62 14.38
CA THR A 465 22.49 -6.45 13.65
C THR A 465 23.38 -7.25 14.60
N SER A 466 23.35 -6.92 15.88
CA SER A 466 23.94 -7.69 16.99
C SER A 466 23.13 -7.46 18.26
N ALA A 467 23.23 -8.36 19.25
CA ALA A 467 22.45 -8.26 20.48
C ALA A 467 22.76 -6.92 21.20
N PRO A 468 21.75 -6.09 21.52
CA PRO A 468 21.97 -4.84 22.22
C PRO A 468 22.41 -5.07 23.67
N THR A 469 23.09 -4.07 24.23
CA THR A 469 23.39 -4.02 25.68
C THR A 469 22.11 -3.70 26.43
N VAL A 470 21.84 -4.46 27.49
CA VAL A 470 20.66 -4.29 28.34
C VAL A 470 21.05 -3.60 29.63
N SER A 471 20.31 -2.56 29.99
CA SER A 471 20.41 -1.89 31.30
C SER A 471 19.03 -1.69 31.90
N PHE A 472 18.95 -1.45 33.20
CA PHE A 472 17.69 -1.26 33.92
C PHE A 472 17.64 0.15 34.50
N ALA A 473 16.44 0.71 34.58
CA ALA A 473 16.22 2.01 35.20
C ALA A 473 16.81 2.05 36.62
N THR A 474 17.30 3.23 37.02
CA THR A 474 17.91 3.43 38.33
C THR A 474 16.87 3.31 39.45
N GLY A 475 17.31 2.88 40.63
CA GLY A 475 16.51 2.77 41.84
C GLY A 475 17.41 2.93 43.07
N SER A 476 16.95 2.45 44.23
CA SER A 476 17.69 2.65 45.49
C SER A 476 18.60 1.46 45.82
N GLY A 477 19.92 1.63 45.73
CA GLY A 477 20.91 0.61 46.09
C GLY A 477 22.16 0.59 45.18
N ASP A 478 23.19 -0.14 45.59
CA ASP A 478 24.56 -0.02 45.04
C ASP A 478 24.84 -0.82 43.75
N SER A 479 24.07 -1.86 43.45
CA SER A 479 24.33 -2.72 42.28
C SER A 479 23.09 -2.91 41.42
N LEU A 480 23.18 -2.47 40.17
CA LEU A 480 22.10 -2.60 39.19
C LEU A 480 21.90 -4.07 38.76
N PRO A 481 20.67 -4.44 38.37
CA PRO A 481 20.39 -5.73 37.76
C PRO A 481 21.17 -5.93 36.44
N ALA A 482 21.47 -7.19 36.11
CA ALA A 482 22.15 -7.56 34.87
C ALA A 482 21.28 -8.48 34.00
N GLY A 483 21.32 -8.26 32.68
CA GLY A 483 20.59 -9.08 31.71
C GLY A 483 21.23 -9.07 30.34
N THR A 484 20.82 -10.02 29.50
CA THR A 484 21.28 -10.15 28.11
C THR A 484 20.08 -10.22 27.17
N ALA A 485 20.18 -9.56 26.00
CA ALA A 485 19.16 -9.60 24.96
C ALA A 485 19.42 -10.76 24.00
N THR A 486 18.34 -11.42 23.57
CA THR A 486 18.34 -12.43 22.51
C THR A 486 17.53 -11.89 21.33
N LEU A 487 18.11 -11.95 20.14
CA LEU A 487 17.44 -11.52 18.91
C LEU A 487 16.46 -12.58 18.41
N GLY A 488 15.34 -12.13 17.84
CA GLY A 488 14.32 -12.96 17.23
C GLY A 488 14.55 -13.25 15.76
N THR A 489 13.60 -13.93 15.14
CA THR A 489 13.55 -14.12 13.69
C THR A 489 12.85 -12.92 13.03
N GLU A 490 13.37 -12.50 11.87
CA GLU A 490 12.81 -11.45 11.02
C GLU A 490 11.32 -11.68 10.66
N SER A 491 10.58 -10.57 10.49
CA SER A 491 9.12 -10.59 10.26
C SER A 491 8.70 -11.32 8.98
N VAL A 492 7.62 -12.10 9.08
CA VAL A 492 7.26 -13.18 8.14
C VAL A 492 6.58 -12.76 6.82
N ASN A 493 6.40 -11.47 6.52
CA ASN A 493 5.58 -11.03 5.37
C ASN A 493 6.24 -10.06 4.38
N ALA A 494 7.56 -9.87 4.40
CA ALA A 494 8.30 -9.22 3.31
C ALA A 494 9.26 -10.21 2.65
N ARG A 495 9.31 -10.24 1.31
CA ARG A 495 10.37 -10.91 0.52
C ARG A 495 10.40 -12.46 0.58
N LYS A 496 9.29 -13.16 0.30
CA LYS A 496 9.18 -14.64 0.30
C LYS A 496 8.73 -15.24 -1.04
N VAL A 497 9.06 -16.51 -1.30
CA VAL A 497 8.61 -17.27 -2.49
C VAL A 497 7.12 -17.62 -2.39
N ARG A 498 6.30 -17.14 -3.33
CA ARG A 498 4.83 -17.28 -3.30
C ARG A 498 4.36 -18.59 -3.91
N GLN A 499 4.92 -18.94 -5.07
CA GLN A 499 4.51 -20.11 -5.84
C GLN A 499 5.72 -20.70 -6.55
N ILE A 500 5.75 -22.03 -6.69
CA ILE A 500 6.66 -22.75 -7.57
C ILE A 500 5.77 -23.51 -8.55
N ILE A 501 5.87 -23.15 -9.82
CA ILE A 501 5.13 -23.75 -10.92
C ILE A 501 6.06 -24.79 -11.55
N MET A 502 5.55 -26.01 -11.72
CA MET A 502 6.27 -27.04 -12.47
C MET A 502 6.07 -26.76 -13.95
N ASP A 503 7.16 -26.47 -14.64
CA ASP A 503 7.15 -26.15 -16.06
C ASP A 503 7.27 -27.43 -16.90
N ASN A 504 8.05 -28.41 -16.43
CA ASN A 504 8.14 -29.75 -17.01
C ASN A 504 8.38 -30.81 -15.91
N GLY A 505 7.63 -31.91 -15.92
CA GLY A 505 7.80 -33.03 -14.99
C GLY A 505 9.00 -33.94 -15.30
N GLY A 506 9.61 -33.77 -16.49
CA GLY A 506 10.72 -34.58 -16.99
C GLY A 506 10.37 -36.06 -17.18
N SER A 507 11.40 -36.90 -17.33
CA SER A 507 11.22 -38.35 -17.51
C SER A 507 12.38 -39.15 -16.90
N GLY A 508 12.13 -40.44 -16.61
CA GLY A 508 13.15 -41.39 -16.12
C GLY A 508 13.48 -41.29 -14.63
N TYR A 509 12.69 -40.57 -13.83
CA TYR A 509 12.94 -40.42 -12.39
C TYR A 509 12.53 -41.71 -11.65
N MET A 510 13.52 -42.43 -11.11
CA MET A 510 13.36 -43.69 -10.37
C MET A 510 13.30 -43.49 -8.85
N SER A 511 13.65 -42.30 -8.35
CA SER A 511 13.43 -41.87 -6.97
C SER A 511 13.12 -40.37 -6.93
N VAL A 512 12.56 -39.88 -5.82
CA VAL A 512 12.15 -38.47 -5.70
C VAL A 512 13.37 -37.55 -5.82
N PRO A 513 13.40 -36.61 -6.79
CA PRO A 513 14.51 -35.68 -6.94
C PRO A 513 14.50 -34.59 -5.86
N GLY A 514 15.67 -34.03 -5.55
CA GLY A 514 15.80 -32.87 -4.69
C GLY A 514 15.45 -31.57 -5.43
N VAL A 515 14.83 -30.62 -4.73
CA VAL A 515 14.56 -29.27 -5.25
C VAL A 515 15.47 -28.29 -4.53
N ILE A 516 16.31 -27.58 -5.28
CA ILE A 516 17.22 -26.56 -4.78
C ILE A 516 16.72 -25.21 -5.27
N ILE A 517 16.43 -24.31 -4.33
CA ILE A 517 16.03 -22.93 -4.63
C ILE A 517 17.23 -22.03 -4.35
N SER A 518 17.67 -21.28 -5.35
CA SER A 518 18.89 -20.45 -5.28
C SER A 518 18.73 -19.13 -6.04
N GLY A 519 19.58 -18.13 -5.76
CA GLY A 519 19.45 -16.81 -6.36
C GLY A 519 18.31 -15.98 -5.77
N GLY A 520 17.87 -14.94 -6.49
CA GLY A 520 16.77 -14.08 -6.04
C GLY A 520 17.09 -13.16 -4.86
N GLY A 521 18.33 -13.12 -4.35
CA GLY A 521 18.76 -12.26 -3.24
C GLY A 521 18.31 -12.71 -1.83
N GLY A 522 17.56 -13.80 -1.71
CA GLY A 522 17.03 -14.34 -0.45
C GLY A 522 17.69 -15.64 0.02
N THR A 523 17.28 -16.12 1.19
CA THR A 523 17.76 -17.38 1.80
C THR A 523 16.61 -18.19 2.42
N GLY A 524 16.82 -19.50 2.59
CA GLY A 524 15.94 -20.35 3.39
C GLY A 524 14.66 -20.83 2.71
N ALA A 525 14.45 -20.59 1.41
CA ALA A 525 13.36 -21.25 0.70
C ALA A 525 13.71 -22.73 0.46
N ALA A 526 12.75 -23.61 0.76
CA ALA A 526 12.84 -25.04 0.56
C ALA A 526 11.55 -25.55 -0.06
N ALA A 527 11.66 -26.51 -0.97
CA ALA A 527 10.52 -27.17 -1.59
C ALA A 527 10.80 -28.66 -1.73
N ILE A 528 9.73 -29.44 -1.85
CA ILE A 528 9.76 -30.89 -1.95
C ILE A 528 9.06 -31.28 -3.26
N ALA A 529 9.75 -32.05 -4.10
CA ALA A 529 9.18 -32.65 -5.28
C ALA A 529 8.41 -33.94 -4.93
N THR A 530 7.34 -34.23 -5.67
CA THR A 530 6.59 -35.48 -5.57
C THR A 530 6.74 -36.26 -6.88
N LEU A 531 6.93 -37.58 -6.80
CA LEU A 531 7.12 -38.46 -7.95
C LEU A 531 5.83 -39.23 -8.26
N ALA A 532 5.40 -39.23 -9.53
CA ALA A 532 4.43 -40.20 -10.04
C ALA A 532 5.17 -41.44 -10.56
N SER A 533 5.38 -42.43 -9.67
CA SER A 533 6.18 -43.63 -9.93
C SER A 533 5.62 -44.54 -11.04
N SER A 534 4.34 -44.42 -11.39
CA SER A 534 3.74 -45.15 -12.51
C SER A 534 4.15 -44.63 -13.89
N VAL A 535 4.66 -43.40 -13.97
CA VAL A 535 5.02 -42.72 -15.23
C VAL A 535 6.45 -42.16 -15.21
N TYR A 536 7.22 -42.45 -14.15
CA TYR A 536 8.63 -42.04 -13.96
C TYR A 536 8.88 -40.52 -14.18
N LYS A 537 7.97 -39.68 -13.68
CA LYS A 537 8.03 -38.21 -13.80
C LYS A 537 7.72 -37.50 -12.48
N VAL A 538 8.26 -36.30 -12.30
CA VAL A 538 7.88 -35.42 -11.20
C VAL A 538 6.45 -34.93 -11.44
N SER A 539 5.57 -35.04 -10.44
CA SER A 539 4.14 -34.76 -10.57
C SER A 539 3.70 -33.43 -9.96
N SER A 540 4.38 -32.98 -8.91
CA SER A 540 4.17 -31.67 -8.28
C SER A 540 5.39 -31.24 -7.49
N ILE A 541 5.50 -29.94 -7.23
CA ILE A 541 6.48 -29.37 -6.29
C ILE A 541 5.71 -28.55 -5.28
N THR A 542 5.88 -28.88 -4.02
CA THR A 542 5.22 -28.22 -2.89
C THR A 542 6.24 -27.47 -2.06
N ILE A 543 5.97 -26.20 -1.77
CA ILE A 543 6.85 -25.35 -0.97
C ILE A 543 6.75 -25.79 0.50
N ASP A 544 7.89 -26.12 1.10
CA ASP A 544 8.03 -26.53 2.49
C ASP A 544 8.38 -25.32 3.38
N ASN A 545 9.35 -24.50 2.94
CA ASN A 545 9.69 -23.22 3.53
C ASN A 545 9.72 -22.13 2.44
N ARG A 546 9.01 -21.02 2.66
CA ARG A 546 8.94 -19.92 1.68
C ARG A 546 10.17 -19.01 1.70
N GLY A 547 11.10 -19.22 2.63
CA GLY A 547 12.33 -18.44 2.81
C GLY A 547 12.09 -16.96 3.13
N SER A 548 13.13 -16.13 2.99
CA SER A 548 13.09 -14.69 3.28
C SER A 548 14.17 -13.92 2.51
N GLY A 549 13.95 -12.63 2.26
CA GLY A 549 14.94 -11.75 1.64
C GLY A 549 14.96 -11.75 0.10
N TYR A 550 14.07 -12.49 -0.57
CA TYR A 550 14.00 -12.52 -2.03
C TYR A 550 13.62 -11.14 -2.62
N THR A 551 14.51 -10.57 -3.43
CA THR A 551 14.39 -9.29 -4.14
C THR A 551 14.09 -9.48 -5.63
N THR A 552 14.39 -10.65 -6.19
CA THR A 552 14.00 -11.11 -7.53
C THR A 552 13.54 -12.57 -7.48
N ASP A 553 12.84 -13.05 -8.52
CA ASP A 553 12.36 -14.44 -8.58
C ASP A 553 13.55 -15.40 -8.45
N PRO A 554 13.55 -16.34 -7.48
CA PRO A 554 14.67 -17.27 -7.34
C PRO A 554 14.62 -18.39 -8.38
N ASN A 555 15.79 -18.91 -8.71
CA ASN A 555 15.92 -20.05 -9.60
C ASN A 555 15.58 -21.36 -8.86
N VAL A 556 14.83 -22.25 -9.52
CA VAL A 556 14.47 -23.58 -9.00
C VAL A 556 15.16 -24.66 -9.83
N MET A 557 16.09 -25.37 -9.21
CA MET A 557 16.81 -26.48 -9.83
C MET A 557 16.33 -27.81 -9.27
N ILE A 558 16.00 -28.75 -10.15
CA ILE A 558 15.54 -30.10 -9.79
C ILE A 558 16.66 -31.08 -10.14
N GLY A 559 17.22 -31.77 -9.14
CA GLY A 559 18.39 -32.63 -9.31
C GLY A 559 18.34 -33.94 -8.51
N GLY A 560 19.04 -34.97 -9.00
CA GLY A 560 19.00 -36.32 -8.42
C GLY A 560 17.85 -37.17 -8.97
N GLY A 561 17.53 -38.29 -8.31
CA GLY A 561 16.39 -39.13 -8.69
C GLY A 561 16.58 -40.04 -9.92
N GLY A 562 17.72 -39.95 -10.62
CA GLY A 562 18.08 -40.79 -11.78
C GLY A 562 17.44 -40.40 -13.12
N GLY A 563 16.60 -39.35 -13.16
CA GLY A 563 15.92 -38.86 -14.37
C GLY A 563 16.48 -37.54 -14.90
N THR A 564 15.90 -37.04 -16.00
CA THR A 564 16.31 -35.80 -16.68
C THR A 564 15.11 -34.97 -17.15
N GLY A 565 15.30 -33.65 -17.28
CA GLY A 565 14.37 -32.76 -17.97
C GLY A 565 13.23 -32.18 -17.13
N ALA A 566 13.22 -32.36 -15.79
CA ALA A 566 12.27 -31.67 -14.94
C ALA A 566 12.71 -30.22 -14.70
N THR A 567 11.79 -29.27 -14.87
CA THR A 567 12.02 -27.82 -14.66
C THR A 567 10.85 -27.18 -13.91
N ALA A 568 11.15 -26.10 -13.19
CA ALA A 568 10.16 -25.35 -12.43
C ALA A 568 10.59 -23.89 -12.27
N THR A 569 9.62 -23.01 -12.07
CA THR A 569 9.81 -21.57 -11.91
C THR A 569 9.20 -21.10 -10.60
N ALA A 570 9.97 -20.37 -9.80
CA ALA A 570 9.45 -19.70 -8.60
C ALA A 570 9.02 -18.28 -8.94
N THR A 571 7.83 -17.86 -8.49
CA THR A 571 7.33 -16.50 -8.71
C THR A 571 7.14 -15.73 -7.41
N LEU A 572 7.50 -14.45 -7.45
CA LEU A 572 7.09 -13.41 -6.52
C LEU A 572 5.74 -12.81 -6.98
N GLY A 573 4.89 -12.37 -6.05
CA GLY A 573 3.61 -11.75 -6.44
C GLY A 573 3.76 -10.31 -6.96
N ARG A 574 3.27 -9.99 -8.17
CA ARG A 574 3.08 -8.61 -8.71
C ARG A 574 1.66 -8.46 -9.32
N GLY A 575 0.98 -7.30 -9.17
CA GLY A 575 -0.43 -7.06 -9.57
C GLY A 575 -0.64 -6.06 -10.74
N ALA A 576 -1.90 -5.90 -11.20
CA ALA A 576 -2.34 -5.23 -12.45
C ALA A 576 -2.17 -3.68 -12.53
N ASN A 577 -2.04 -3.13 -13.76
CA ASN A 577 -1.93 -1.70 -14.07
C ASN A 577 -3.31 -1.03 -14.29
N TYR A 578 -3.51 0.21 -13.79
CA TYR A 578 -4.74 1.00 -13.96
C TYR A 578 -4.45 2.40 -14.53
N GLY A 579 -5.48 3.07 -15.08
CA GLY A 579 -5.41 4.48 -15.49
C GLY A 579 -5.42 5.44 -14.30
N ARG A 580 -5.93 6.67 -14.47
CA ARG A 580 -6.19 7.56 -13.32
C ARG A 580 -7.29 6.95 -12.46
N ILE A 581 -7.13 6.93 -11.14
CA ILE A 581 -8.16 6.44 -10.23
C ILE A 581 -8.76 7.63 -9.49
N TYR A 582 -10.06 7.75 -9.61
CA TYR A 582 -10.88 8.72 -8.91
C TYR A 582 -11.52 8.07 -7.70
N LEU A 583 -11.46 8.77 -6.58
CA LEU A 583 -12.17 8.46 -5.35
C LEU A 583 -13.41 9.34 -5.27
N PHE A 584 -14.56 8.68 -5.15
CA PHE A 584 -15.86 9.31 -5.00
C PHE A 584 -16.39 9.02 -3.60
N THR A 585 -16.79 10.05 -2.88
CA THR A 585 -17.48 9.90 -1.58
C THR A 585 -18.79 10.67 -1.64
N ALA A 586 -19.92 10.03 -1.30
CA ALA A 586 -21.24 10.64 -1.39
C ALA A 586 -22.02 10.50 -0.09
N LEU A 587 -22.69 11.59 0.31
CA LEU A 587 -23.64 11.61 1.41
C LEU A 587 -25.07 11.63 0.89
N GLY A 588 -25.87 10.62 1.27
CA GLY A 588 -27.31 10.58 1.10
C GLY A 588 -28.04 10.96 2.39
N GLN A 589 -29.05 11.82 2.32
CA GLN A 589 -29.95 12.09 3.44
C GLN A 589 -31.41 12.23 3.01
N THR A 590 -32.27 11.36 3.55
CA THR A 590 -33.72 11.38 3.28
C THR A 590 -34.43 12.52 4.02
N ARG A 591 -35.70 12.77 3.67
CA ARG A 591 -36.54 13.82 4.31
C ARG A 591 -36.75 13.62 5.81
N THR A 592 -36.85 12.37 6.25
CA THR A 592 -37.02 11.95 7.65
C THR A 592 -35.70 11.95 8.42
N GLY A 593 -34.57 12.14 7.72
CA GLY A 593 -33.27 12.41 8.31
C GLY A 593 -32.31 11.24 8.31
N ALA A 594 -32.69 10.04 7.83
CA ALA A 594 -31.79 8.91 7.69
C ALA A 594 -30.62 9.26 6.76
N ARG A 595 -29.42 8.83 7.15
CA ARG A 595 -28.16 9.13 6.47
C ARG A 595 -27.47 7.84 6.04
N ALA A 596 -26.82 7.91 4.89
CA ALA A 596 -25.87 6.90 4.46
C ALA A 596 -24.73 7.58 3.72
N MET A 597 -23.52 7.06 3.90
CA MET A 597 -22.35 7.51 3.19
C MET A 597 -21.71 6.35 2.46
N LEU A 598 -21.44 6.56 1.17
CA LEU A 598 -20.91 5.53 0.30
C LEU A 598 -19.67 6.06 -0.41
N GLN A 599 -18.75 5.15 -0.71
CA GLN A 599 -17.51 5.45 -1.40
C GLN A 599 -17.34 4.52 -2.60
N MET A 600 -16.86 5.07 -3.71
CA MET A 600 -16.57 4.34 -4.94
C MET A 600 -15.17 4.71 -5.44
N GLU A 601 -14.47 3.73 -5.97
CA GLU A 601 -13.26 3.95 -6.76
C GLU A 601 -13.56 3.61 -8.21
N ALA A 602 -13.23 4.53 -9.11
CA ALA A 602 -13.35 4.26 -10.54
C ALA A 602 -12.10 4.73 -11.27
N THR A 603 -11.72 3.98 -12.30
CA THR A 603 -10.51 4.26 -13.09
C THR A 603 -10.85 4.65 -14.52
N THR A 604 -10.01 5.50 -15.10
CA THR A 604 -9.97 5.72 -16.55
C THR A 604 -9.38 4.51 -17.24
N ALA A 605 -9.63 4.37 -18.54
CA ALA A 605 -8.85 3.46 -19.36
C ALA A 605 -7.36 3.81 -19.30
N LEU A 606 -6.51 2.80 -19.57
CA LEU A 606 -5.07 3.00 -19.79
C LEU A 606 -4.88 3.83 -21.07
N THR A 607 -4.06 4.87 -20.99
CA THR A 607 -3.76 5.80 -22.08
C THR A 607 -2.26 5.92 -22.29
N GLY A 608 -1.82 6.05 -23.53
CA GLY A 608 -0.40 6.10 -23.93
C GLY A 608 0.07 4.85 -24.66
N PHE A 609 1.33 4.85 -25.12
CA PHE A 609 1.94 3.70 -25.77
C PHE A 609 2.66 2.80 -24.75
N PHE A 610 2.40 1.50 -24.82
CA PHE A 610 3.06 0.49 -24.00
C PHE A 610 3.40 -0.73 -24.86
N SER A 611 4.59 -1.29 -24.68
CA SER A 611 4.89 -2.59 -25.27
C SER A 611 4.24 -3.70 -24.44
N THR A 612 3.30 -4.40 -25.06
CA THR A 612 2.52 -5.49 -24.47
C THR A 612 3.05 -6.88 -24.81
N GLY A 613 3.98 -6.98 -25.76
CA GLY A 613 4.66 -8.20 -26.21
C GLY A 613 5.86 -7.85 -27.10
N ALA A 614 6.73 -8.83 -27.37
CA ALA A 614 7.76 -8.67 -28.40
C ALA A 614 7.09 -8.45 -29.78
N LEU A 615 6.10 -9.30 -30.08
CA LEU A 615 5.13 -9.11 -31.15
C LEU A 615 3.74 -8.96 -30.54
N THR A 616 2.98 -7.97 -30.97
CA THR A 616 1.59 -7.75 -30.56
C THR A 616 0.69 -7.72 -31.79
N ILE A 617 -0.32 -8.59 -31.78
CA ILE A 617 -1.30 -8.73 -32.85
C ILE A 617 -2.64 -8.24 -32.32
N ASP A 618 -2.99 -7.02 -32.69
CA ASP A 618 -4.11 -6.29 -32.10
C ASP A 618 -5.32 -6.28 -33.03
N GLY A 619 -6.18 -7.27 -32.83
CA GLY A 619 -7.50 -7.38 -33.43
C GLY A 619 -8.12 -8.76 -33.28
N PRO A 620 -9.44 -8.87 -33.45
CA PRO A 620 -10.14 -10.14 -33.34
C PRO A 620 -9.76 -11.08 -34.49
N SER A 621 -9.58 -12.37 -34.19
CA SER A 621 -9.34 -13.45 -35.16
C SER A 621 -8.29 -13.14 -36.22
N PRO A 622 -7.03 -12.90 -35.82
CA PRO A 622 -5.95 -12.51 -36.72
C PRO A 622 -5.68 -13.59 -37.76
N SER A 623 -5.38 -13.17 -38.99
CA SER A 623 -4.92 -14.09 -40.04
C SER A 623 -3.41 -14.29 -39.89
N VAL A 624 -3.01 -15.34 -39.20
CA VAL A 624 -1.60 -15.74 -39.05
C VAL A 624 -1.32 -16.90 -40.01
N GLN A 625 -0.66 -16.62 -41.14
CA GLN A 625 -0.35 -17.66 -42.14
C GLN A 625 1.15 -17.94 -42.18
N SER A 626 1.49 -19.22 -42.03
CA SER A 626 2.85 -19.75 -42.19
C SER A 626 3.86 -19.04 -41.28
N MET A 627 3.97 -19.44 -40.01
CA MET A 627 5.06 -19.01 -39.13
C MET A 627 6.40 -19.69 -39.53
N PRO A 628 7.56 -19.10 -39.22
CA PRO A 628 8.87 -19.64 -39.62
C PRO A 628 9.12 -21.03 -39.05
N ASN A 629 9.71 -21.91 -39.87
CA ASN A 629 10.02 -23.29 -39.51
C ASN A 629 11.52 -23.56 -39.31
N SER A 630 12.33 -22.50 -39.19
CA SER A 630 13.78 -22.60 -39.01
C SER A 630 14.17 -22.84 -37.55
N MET A 631 15.23 -23.61 -37.32
CA MET A 631 15.79 -23.84 -35.98
C MET A 631 16.47 -22.62 -35.35
N ASN A 632 16.71 -21.56 -36.12
CA ASN A 632 17.39 -20.35 -35.63
C ASN A 632 16.44 -19.18 -35.39
N PHE A 633 15.13 -19.40 -35.51
CA PHE A 633 14.10 -18.38 -35.33
C PHE A 633 13.70 -18.26 -33.86
N ASP A 634 13.49 -17.05 -33.33
CA ASP A 634 12.86 -16.85 -32.03
C ASP A 634 12.03 -15.55 -31.92
N VAL A 635 10.96 -15.63 -31.14
CA VAL A 635 10.23 -14.45 -30.64
C VAL A 635 10.42 -14.41 -29.14
N ASN A 636 11.06 -13.36 -28.63
CA ASN A 636 11.47 -13.30 -27.23
C ASN A 636 10.96 -12.03 -26.55
N GLY A 637 10.04 -12.18 -25.61
CA GLY A 637 9.51 -11.12 -24.75
C GLY A 637 10.37 -10.80 -23.53
N THR A 638 11.55 -11.42 -23.40
CA THR A 638 12.56 -11.05 -22.40
C THR A 638 13.21 -9.74 -22.80
N ASP A 639 13.26 -8.79 -21.89
CA ASP A 639 13.94 -7.52 -22.12
C ASP A 639 15.44 -7.72 -22.26
N ALA A 640 16.03 -7.20 -23.34
CA ALA A 640 17.47 -7.25 -23.57
C ALA A 640 18.24 -6.20 -22.74
N ASP A 641 17.56 -5.15 -22.22
CA ASP A 641 18.15 -4.04 -21.45
C ASP A 641 19.44 -3.47 -22.07
N SER A 642 19.42 -3.16 -23.37
CA SER A 642 20.60 -2.65 -24.08
C SER A 642 21.15 -1.31 -23.55
N CYS A 643 20.37 -0.60 -22.73
CA CYS A 643 20.74 0.66 -22.11
C CYS A 643 21.17 0.56 -20.63
N GLY A 644 21.15 -0.65 -20.04
CA GLY A 644 21.60 -0.90 -18.66
C GLY A 644 20.78 -0.18 -17.60
N GLN A 645 19.49 0.06 -17.87
CA GLN A 645 18.56 0.72 -16.95
C GLN A 645 17.88 -0.26 -15.99
N GLY A 646 18.20 -1.55 -16.11
CA GLY A 646 17.60 -2.64 -15.36
C GLY A 646 16.45 -3.26 -16.15
N LEU A 647 16.39 -4.59 -16.13
CA LEU A 647 15.41 -5.38 -16.88
C LEU A 647 13.97 -4.98 -16.55
N GLU A 648 13.20 -4.65 -17.58
CA GLU A 648 11.75 -4.56 -17.48
C GLU A 648 11.10 -5.94 -17.27
N PRO A 649 9.88 -6.00 -16.69
CA PRO A 649 9.18 -7.26 -16.50
C PRO A 649 9.02 -8.05 -17.81
N LEU A 650 9.18 -9.37 -17.74
CA LEU A 650 9.02 -10.27 -18.89
C LEU A 650 7.66 -10.02 -19.58
N ARG A 651 7.70 -9.78 -20.89
CA ARG A 651 6.51 -9.69 -21.74
C ARG A 651 6.22 -11.05 -22.39
N PRO A 652 4.99 -11.31 -22.82
CA PRO A 652 4.76 -12.46 -23.68
C PRO A 652 5.56 -12.31 -24.98
N ALA A 653 5.97 -13.42 -25.57
CA ALA A 653 6.57 -13.40 -26.91
C ALA A 653 5.55 -12.84 -27.91
N ILE A 654 4.32 -13.35 -27.87
CA ILE A 654 3.21 -12.85 -28.69
C ILE A 654 2.03 -12.44 -27.81
N GLY A 655 1.60 -11.18 -27.92
CA GLY A 655 0.36 -10.67 -27.34
C GLY A 655 -0.81 -10.75 -28.32
N GLY A 656 -1.91 -11.38 -27.91
CA GLY A 656 -3.18 -11.42 -28.66
C GLY A 656 -4.26 -10.49 -28.07
N TYR A 657 -5.25 -10.14 -28.89
CA TYR A 657 -6.44 -9.37 -28.52
C TYR A 657 -7.65 -10.31 -28.31
N ASP A 658 -7.92 -10.71 -27.05
CA ASP A 658 -9.20 -11.36 -26.71
C ASP A 658 -10.03 -10.45 -25.81
N ASP A 659 -10.98 -9.74 -26.43
CA ASP A 659 -12.05 -9.01 -25.74
C ASP A 659 -13.04 -10.01 -25.11
N PRO A 660 -13.11 -10.09 -23.76
CA PRO A 660 -14.02 -11.00 -23.05
C PRO A 660 -15.48 -10.55 -23.10
N SER A 661 -15.75 -9.33 -23.58
CA SER A 661 -17.09 -8.72 -23.68
C SER A 661 -17.66 -8.72 -25.10
N ALA A 662 -16.89 -9.20 -26.08
CA ALA A 662 -17.37 -9.39 -27.44
C ALA A 662 -18.40 -10.54 -27.52
N ASP A 663 -19.37 -10.42 -28.42
CA ASP A 663 -20.38 -11.46 -28.72
C ASP A 663 -20.38 -11.77 -30.22
N PRO A 664 -19.86 -12.93 -30.66
CA PRO A 664 -19.22 -13.96 -29.83
C PRO A 664 -17.88 -13.50 -29.23
N PRO A 665 -17.39 -14.12 -28.14
CA PRO A 665 -16.06 -13.85 -27.60
C PRO A 665 -14.99 -14.02 -28.67
N THR A 666 -13.96 -13.19 -28.58
CA THR A 666 -12.82 -13.24 -29.52
C THR A 666 -11.80 -14.29 -29.08
N HIS A 667 -11.08 -14.88 -30.04
CA HIS A 667 -10.24 -16.07 -29.85
C HIS A 667 -8.84 -15.93 -30.47
N SER A 668 -8.32 -14.71 -30.57
CA SER A 668 -7.01 -14.42 -31.16
C SER A 668 -5.86 -15.22 -30.55
N VAL A 669 -5.84 -15.45 -29.23
CA VAL A 669 -4.76 -16.21 -28.59
C VAL A 669 -4.77 -17.66 -29.08
N ALA A 670 -5.95 -18.26 -29.20
CA ALA A 670 -6.09 -19.63 -29.72
C ALA A 670 -5.69 -19.68 -31.20
N ASP A 671 -6.17 -18.72 -32.01
CA ASP A 671 -5.85 -18.64 -33.44
C ASP A 671 -4.33 -18.48 -33.68
N ILE A 672 -3.65 -17.71 -32.83
CA ILE A 672 -2.19 -17.55 -32.86
C ILE A 672 -1.48 -18.85 -32.50
N VAL A 673 -1.89 -19.51 -31.41
CA VAL A 673 -1.30 -20.77 -30.95
C VAL A 673 -1.46 -21.87 -32.00
N ASP A 674 -2.65 -22.00 -32.60
CA ASP A 674 -2.94 -22.99 -33.64
C ASP A 674 -2.15 -22.75 -34.94
N ALA A 675 -1.66 -21.52 -35.16
CA ALA A 675 -0.82 -21.16 -36.29
C ALA A 675 0.69 -21.39 -36.06
N LEU A 676 1.11 -21.69 -34.82
CA LEU A 676 2.53 -21.94 -34.50
C LEU A 676 2.94 -23.36 -34.91
N PRO A 677 4.20 -23.58 -35.34
CA PRO A 677 4.68 -24.93 -35.62
C PRO A 677 4.84 -25.76 -34.34
N ASP A 678 4.17 -26.91 -34.26
CA ASP A 678 4.15 -27.81 -33.10
C ASP A 678 5.55 -28.25 -32.62
N ASP A 679 6.54 -28.33 -33.52
CA ASP A 679 7.90 -28.78 -33.22
C ASP A 679 8.83 -27.66 -32.71
N ARG A 680 8.32 -26.43 -32.55
CA ARG A 680 9.10 -25.21 -32.22
C ARG A 680 8.40 -24.28 -31.23
N LEU A 681 7.45 -24.78 -30.45
CA LEU A 681 6.74 -23.96 -29.45
C LEU A 681 7.70 -23.32 -28.42
N ASP A 682 8.87 -23.92 -28.21
CA ASP A 682 9.98 -23.44 -27.36
C ASP A 682 10.73 -22.21 -27.89
N HIS A 683 10.48 -21.80 -29.13
CA HIS A 683 11.08 -20.62 -29.74
C HIS A 683 10.29 -19.33 -29.46
N TYR A 684 9.15 -19.44 -28.77
CA TYR A 684 8.32 -18.32 -28.33
C TYR A 684 8.52 -18.15 -26.82
N ILE A 685 9.48 -17.32 -26.43
CA ILE A 685 10.02 -17.21 -25.08
C ILE A 685 9.53 -15.92 -24.43
N GLY A 686 8.97 -15.99 -23.23
CA GLY A 686 8.43 -14.82 -22.56
C GLY A 686 7.56 -15.20 -21.37
N SER A 687 6.68 -14.30 -20.93
CA SER A 687 5.77 -14.59 -19.82
C SER A 687 4.63 -15.53 -20.25
N GLY A 688 4.07 -16.30 -19.31
CA GLY A 688 2.90 -17.15 -19.56
C GLY A 688 3.18 -18.60 -19.98
N GLY A 689 4.44 -19.04 -20.03
CA GLY A 689 4.82 -20.41 -20.40
C GLY A 689 5.24 -20.56 -21.86
N THR A 690 5.37 -21.79 -22.33
CA THR A 690 5.85 -22.11 -23.68
C THR A 690 4.76 -22.87 -24.45
N PRO A 691 4.31 -22.39 -25.63
CA PRO A 691 4.71 -21.15 -26.29
C PRO A 691 4.20 -19.93 -25.52
N SER A 692 5.00 -18.86 -25.48
CA SER A 692 4.64 -17.63 -24.76
C SER A 692 3.66 -16.79 -25.56
N VAL A 693 2.39 -17.18 -25.51
CA VAL A 693 1.27 -16.43 -26.10
C VAL A 693 0.28 -16.08 -24.99
N ALA A 694 -0.05 -14.80 -24.86
CA ALA A 694 -0.95 -14.32 -23.82
C ALA A 694 -1.96 -13.30 -24.34
N ASN A 695 -3.15 -13.27 -23.74
CA ASN A 695 -4.12 -12.22 -23.99
C ASN A 695 -3.63 -10.91 -23.34
N VAL A 696 -3.47 -9.87 -24.15
CA VAL A 696 -3.02 -8.54 -23.72
C VAL A 696 -4.12 -7.48 -23.85
N TYR A 697 -5.37 -7.86 -24.11
CA TYR A 697 -6.52 -6.95 -24.28
C TYR A 697 -6.58 -5.84 -23.21
N GLU A 698 -6.53 -6.18 -21.93
CA GLU A 698 -6.57 -5.18 -20.85
C GLU A 698 -5.32 -4.30 -20.82
N ALA A 699 -4.16 -4.81 -21.24
CA ALA A 699 -2.89 -4.09 -21.24
C ALA A 699 -2.76 -3.09 -22.41
N LEU A 700 -3.48 -3.32 -23.52
CA LEU A 700 -3.53 -2.43 -24.69
C LEU A 700 -4.22 -1.09 -24.37
N GLY A 701 -5.16 -1.09 -23.42
CA GLY A 701 -5.89 0.11 -23.03
C GLY A 701 -6.69 0.74 -24.17
N GLU A 702 -7.06 2.02 -24.02
CA GLU A 702 -7.83 2.73 -25.06
C GLU A 702 -6.94 3.20 -26.20
N THR A 703 -5.67 3.53 -25.91
CA THR A 703 -4.73 4.06 -26.92
C THR A 703 -4.28 3.00 -27.90
N LEU A 704 -4.02 1.77 -27.47
CA LEU A 704 -3.64 0.70 -28.40
C LEU A 704 -4.85 -0.15 -28.79
N GLY A 705 -5.77 -0.46 -27.87
CA GLY A 705 -6.89 -1.37 -28.17
C GLY A 705 -8.07 -0.77 -28.96
N THR A 706 -7.94 0.43 -29.57
CA THR A 706 -9.03 1.04 -30.38
C THR A 706 -8.53 1.72 -31.65
N PRO A 707 -9.32 1.76 -32.74
CA PRO A 707 -8.93 2.43 -33.98
C PRO A 707 -8.61 3.91 -33.80
N ARG A 708 -9.40 4.61 -32.97
CA ARG A 708 -9.20 6.03 -32.65
C ARG A 708 -7.93 6.25 -31.80
N GLY A 709 -7.65 5.34 -30.86
CA GLY A 709 -6.42 5.30 -30.08
C GLY A 709 -5.19 5.21 -30.95
N LEU A 710 -5.18 4.18 -31.79
CA LEU A 710 -4.08 3.87 -32.69
C LEU A 710 -3.85 4.97 -33.73
N LYS A 711 -4.92 5.61 -34.21
CA LYS A 711 -4.80 6.81 -35.06
C LYS A 711 -4.09 7.97 -34.35
N LYS A 712 -4.32 8.18 -33.05
CA LYS A 712 -3.57 9.19 -32.27
C LYS A 712 -2.10 8.84 -32.09
N VAL A 713 -1.75 7.56 -32.02
CA VAL A 713 -0.34 7.13 -32.07
C VAL A 713 0.29 7.54 -33.40
N LEU A 714 -0.39 7.27 -34.53
CA LEU A 714 0.09 7.67 -35.86
C LEU A 714 0.23 9.20 -36.00
N GLU A 715 -0.77 9.97 -35.57
CA GLU A 715 -0.73 11.45 -35.60
C GLU A 715 0.39 12.02 -34.73
N GLY A 716 0.66 11.41 -33.57
CA GLY A 716 1.78 11.83 -32.71
C GLY A 716 3.14 11.60 -33.38
N ILE A 717 3.29 10.52 -34.16
CA ILE A 717 4.51 10.22 -34.90
C ILE A 717 4.64 11.14 -36.12
N ASP A 718 3.57 11.35 -36.89
CA ASP A 718 3.53 12.25 -38.05
C ASP A 718 3.78 13.71 -37.66
N GLY A 719 3.24 14.14 -36.51
CA GLY A 719 3.48 15.47 -35.96
C GLY A 719 4.89 15.69 -35.38
N TRP A 720 5.70 14.63 -35.24
CA TRP A 720 7.09 14.74 -34.80
C TRP A 720 8.02 14.95 -36.01
N PRO A 721 9.16 15.66 -35.86
CA PRO A 721 10.13 15.78 -36.96
C PRO A 721 10.59 14.40 -37.46
N HIS A 722 10.08 14.01 -38.63
CA HIS A 722 10.42 12.75 -39.28
C HIS A 722 11.42 12.98 -40.43
N SER A 723 12.28 12.00 -40.67
CA SER A 723 13.45 12.14 -41.56
C SER A 723 13.16 11.64 -42.99
N ASN A 724 12.04 10.94 -43.20
CA ASN A 724 11.66 10.37 -44.49
C ASN A 724 10.93 11.35 -45.42
N THR A 725 11.04 11.11 -46.73
CA THR A 725 10.26 11.79 -47.77
C THR A 725 9.43 10.77 -48.57
N GLY A 726 8.11 10.87 -48.48
CA GLY A 726 7.20 9.91 -49.11
C GLY A 726 7.41 8.48 -48.60
N LEU A 727 7.51 7.51 -49.52
CA LEU A 727 7.62 6.07 -49.21
C LEU A 727 9.06 5.58 -48.96
N THR A 728 10.05 6.48 -48.89
CA THR A 728 11.46 6.10 -48.67
C THR A 728 11.78 6.04 -47.18
N VAL A 729 12.41 4.97 -46.70
CA VAL A 729 12.78 4.83 -45.27
C VAL A 729 14.16 5.44 -45.00
N ASP A 730 14.26 6.26 -43.96
CA ASP A 730 15.53 6.64 -43.35
C ASP A 730 15.94 5.59 -42.32
N PHE A 731 17.09 4.96 -42.53
CA PHE A 731 17.61 3.91 -41.66
C PHE A 731 18.28 4.47 -40.39
N GLY A 732 18.58 5.77 -40.31
CA GLY A 732 19.18 6.36 -39.11
C GLY A 732 20.51 5.71 -38.70
N SER A 733 20.88 5.87 -37.43
CA SER A 733 22.08 5.27 -36.84
C SER A 733 21.91 5.03 -35.34
N PRO A 734 22.78 4.23 -34.67
CA PRO A 734 22.69 3.99 -33.23
C PRO A 734 22.72 5.28 -32.38
N THR A 735 23.44 6.31 -32.83
CA THR A 735 23.58 7.59 -32.14
C THR A 735 22.59 8.65 -32.60
N ALA A 736 21.92 8.44 -33.73
CA ALA A 736 20.89 9.32 -34.26
C ALA A 736 19.77 8.45 -34.89
N PRO A 737 18.87 7.88 -34.07
CA PRO A 737 17.74 7.10 -34.57
C PRO A 737 16.77 7.99 -35.34
N ALA A 738 16.27 7.50 -36.48
CA ALA A 738 15.33 8.23 -37.32
C ALA A 738 13.87 7.98 -36.88
N VAL A 739 12.99 8.95 -37.11
CA VAL A 739 11.54 8.74 -37.02
C VAL A 739 11.00 8.64 -38.44
N ASN A 740 10.31 7.55 -38.75
CA ASN A 740 9.72 7.29 -40.06
C ASN A 740 8.21 7.14 -39.92
N TYR A 741 7.47 7.96 -40.66
CA TYR A 741 6.02 7.83 -40.84
C TYR A 741 5.71 7.62 -42.32
N ILE A 742 5.22 6.43 -42.69
CA ILE A 742 4.97 6.06 -44.07
C ILE A 742 3.48 5.85 -44.27
N ASP A 743 2.85 6.81 -44.95
CA ASP A 743 1.47 6.68 -45.37
C ASP A 743 1.37 5.89 -46.68
N GLY A 744 1.24 4.57 -46.57
CA GLY A 744 1.15 3.63 -47.69
C GLY A 744 1.97 2.36 -47.51
N ASN A 745 2.12 1.62 -48.61
CA ASN A 745 2.85 0.35 -48.63
C ASN A 745 4.35 0.60 -48.72
N VAL A 746 5.15 -0.18 -47.97
CA VAL A 746 6.61 -0.13 -48.02
C VAL A 746 7.21 -1.53 -48.12
N THR A 747 8.25 -1.65 -48.94
CA THR A 747 9.07 -2.86 -49.03
C THR A 747 10.50 -2.56 -48.60
N LEU A 748 10.95 -3.19 -47.54
CA LEU A 748 12.34 -3.20 -47.11
C LEU A 748 13.04 -4.41 -47.73
N SER A 749 14.10 -4.17 -48.49
CA SER A 749 14.88 -5.25 -49.11
C SER A 749 16.38 -4.99 -48.99
N GLY A 750 17.18 -6.05 -48.82
CA GLY A 750 18.64 -5.97 -48.78
C GLY A 750 19.26 -6.36 -47.43
N GLY A 751 20.47 -5.85 -47.17
CA GLY A 751 21.31 -6.16 -46.00
C GLY A 751 21.59 -4.96 -45.10
N THR A 752 20.55 -4.19 -44.76
CA THR A 752 20.68 -2.87 -44.13
C THR A 752 20.20 -2.89 -42.67
N ASN A 753 20.92 -2.18 -41.79
CA ASN A 753 20.53 -1.99 -40.40
C ASN A 753 19.83 -0.64 -40.23
N GLY A 754 18.63 -0.64 -39.67
CA GLY A 754 17.87 0.56 -39.33
C GLY A 754 17.77 0.78 -37.81
N TYR A 755 17.67 2.04 -37.42
CA TYR A 755 17.58 2.52 -36.04
C TYR A 755 16.53 3.62 -35.98
N GLY A 756 15.43 3.40 -35.25
CA GLY A 756 14.35 4.36 -35.34
C GLY A 756 12.96 3.85 -35.01
N ILE A 757 12.01 4.79 -35.01
CA ILE A 757 10.58 4.48 -35.06
C ILE A 757 10.22 4.25 -36.53
N LEU A 758 9.55 3.14 -36.83
CA LEU A 758 8.98 2.86 -38.14
C LEU A 758 7.46 2.68 -38.02
N ALA A 759 6.70 3.67 -38.44
CA ALA A 759 5.24 3.60 -38.52
C ALA A 759 4.80 3.49 -39.99
N VAL A 760 3.96 2.50 -40.30
CA VAL A 760 3.46 2.21 -41.65
C VAL A 760 1.95 2.06 -41.60
N THR A 761 1.23 2.83 -42.42
CA THR A 761 -0.24 2.73 -42.52
C THR A 761 -0.70 1.63 -43.45
N GLY A 762 0.06 1.31 -44.51
CA GLY A 762 -0.26 0.23 -45.44
C GLY A 762 0.40 -1.10 -45.08
N ARG A 763 0.67 -1.92 -46.09
CA ARG A 763 1.44 -3.17 -46.00
C ARG A 763 2.92 -2.87 -45.79
N LEU A 764 3.50 -3.47 -44.73
CA LEU A 764 4.95 -3.56 -44.54
C LEU A 764 5.44 -4.93 -45.03
N GLN A 765 6.26 -4.94 -46.08
CA GLN A 765 6.94 -6.14 -46.55
C GLN A 765 8.43 -6.06 -46.24
N MET A 766 8.97 -7.05 -45.53
CA MET A 766 10.40 -7.11 -45.20
C MET A 766 11.03 -8.37 -45.80
N ASN A 767 11.96 -8.18 -46.74
CA ASN A 767 12.61 -9.26 -47.49
C ASN A 767 14.14 -9.23 -47.30
N GLY A 768 14.77 -10.38 -47.04
CA GLY A 768 16.23 -10.50 -46.94
C GLY A 768 16.79 -10.38 -45.51
N ASN A 769 18.03 -9.90 -45.37
CA ASN A 769 18.77 -9.84 -44.09
C ASN A 769 18.74 -8.40 -43.51
N PHE A 770 17.59 -7.95 -43.02
CA PHE A 770 17.47 -6.61 -42.41
C PHE A 770 17.53 -6.70 -40.88
N THR A 771 18.15 -5.73 -40.22
CA THR A 771 18.05 -5.58 -38.76
C THR A 771 17.40 -4.25 -38.44
N TRP A 772 16.39 -4.22 -37.56
CA TRP A 772 15.77 -2.97 -37.12
C TRP A 772 15.87 -2.83 -35.60
N HIS A 773 16.43 -1.73 -35.13
CA HIS A 773 16.49 -1.35 -33.72
C HIS A 773 15.46 -0.25 -33.46
N GLY A 774 14.34 -0.60 -32.84
CA GLY A 774 13.28 0.34 -32.53
C GLY A 774 11.88 -0.25 -32.65
N PRO A 775 10.84 0.52 -32.32
CA PRO A 775 9.47 0.06 -32.47
C PRO A 775 9.05 0.05 -33.95
N VAL A 776 8.44 -1.05 -34.38
CA VAL A 776 7.83 -1.21 -35.71
C VAL A 776 6.32 -1.28 -35.55
N LEU A 777 5.62 -0.27 -36.08
CA LEU A 777 4.19 -0.07 -35.92
C LEU A 777 3.50 -0.20 -37.29
N VAL A 778 2.82 -1.30 -37.51
CA VAL A 778 2.02 -1.54 -38.73
C VAL A 778 0.56 -1.31 -38.37
N ILE A 779 0.16 -0.04 -38.40
CA ILE A 779 -1.14 0.42 -37.90
C ILE A 779 -1.87 1.09 -39.07
N GLY A 780 -2.94 0.46 -39.56
CA GLY A 780 -3.72 0.96 -40.68
C GLY A 780 -4.43 -0.17 -41.41
N ASP A 781 -3.83 -0.67 -42.48
CA ASP A 781 -4.21 -1.93 -43.12
C ASP A 781 -3.90 -3.14 -42.25
N GLY A 782 -2.89 -3.04 -41.37
CA GLY A 782 -2.49 -4.08 -40.44
C GLY A 782 -1.90 -5.31 -41.12
N ILE A 783 -1.14 -5.14 -42.21
CA ILE A 783 -0.56 -6.24 -42.99
C ILE A 783 0.96 -6.23 -42.86
N LEU A 784 1.51 -7.26 -42.23
CA LEU A 784 2.95 -7.47 -42.07
C LEU A 784 3.37 -8.76 -42.78
N ASP A 785 4.23 -8.61 -43.78
CA ASP A 785 4.75 -9.71 -44.60
C ASP A 785 6.27 -9.85 -44.38
N PHE A 786 6.69 -10.98 -43.81
CA PHE A 786 8.10 -11.36 -43.73
C PHE A 786 8.43 -12.41 -44.78
N GLY A 787 9.47 -12.15 -45.58
CA GLY A 787 9.89 -13.03 -46.68
C GLY A 787 11.40 -13.31 -46.72
N GLY A 788 11.77 -14.56 -47.05
CA GLY A 788 13.13 -14.94 -47.44
C GLY A 788 13.87 -15.85 -46.45
N GLY A 789 14.90 -16.56 -46.93
CA GLY A 789 15.71 -17.52 -46.15
C GLY A 789 16.83 -16.87 -45.31
N GLY A 790 16.69 -15.59 -44.97
CA GLY A 790 17.69 -14.77 -44.29
C GLY A 790 17.65 -14.81 -42.75
N GLY A 791 18.47 -13.99 -42.08
CA GLY A 791 18.53 -13.85 -40.62
C GLY A 791 18.15 -12.44 -40.13
N GLY A 792 17.04 -11.90 -40.62
CA GLY A 792 16.58 -10.56 -40.27
C GLY A 792 16.02 -10.46 -38.85
N THR A 793 16.40 -9.43 -38.09
CA THR A 793 16.05 -9.31 -36.67
C THR A 793 15.41 -7.96 -36.35
N ILE A 794 14.34 -7.95 -35.56
CA ILE A 794 13.79 -6.73 -34.96
C ILE A 794 14.13 -6.73 -33.47
N ILE A 795 14.78 -5.67 -32.99
CA ILE A 795 15.14 -5.46 -31.59
C ILE A 795 14.35 -4.24 -31.10
N GLY A 796 13.34 -4.47 -30.26
CA GLY A 796 12.38 -3.45 -29.85
C GLY A 796 11.01 -4.06 -29.60
N THR A 797 9.99 -3.63 -30.35
CA THR A 797 8.64 -4.21 -30.26
C THR A 797 7.94 -4.07 -31.61
N VAL A 798 7.08 -5.02 -31.95
CA VAL A 798 6.24 -4.97 -33.15
C VAL A 798 4.78 -4.91 -32.73
N LEU A 799 4.02 -3.96 -33.28
CA LEU A 799 2.57 -3.86 -33.12
C LEU A 799 1.91 -3.87 -34.50
N VAL A 800 0.97 -4.79 -34.70
CA VAL A 800 0.20 -4.91 -35.95
C VAL A 800 -1.29 -4.74 -35.62
N ALA A 801 -1.93 -3.76 -36.25
CA ALA A 801 -3.34 -3.45 -36.01
C ALA A 801 -4.03 -2.94 -37.28
N LYS A 802 -5.26 -3.40 -37.53
CA LYS A 802 -6.09 -2.91 -38.64
C LYS A 802 -7.11 -1.90 -38.13
N ILE A 803 -7.06 -0.66 -38.61
CA ILE A 803 -7.93 0.44 -38.17
C ILE A 803 -8.78 1.05 -39.30
N TRP A 804 -8.48 0.72 -40.57
CA TRP A 804 -9.26 1.08 -41.74
C TRP A 804 -9.79 -0.15 -42.48
N PRO A 805 -10.91 -0.02 -43.22
CA PRO A 805 -11.53 -1.15 -43.93
C PRO A 805 -10.64 -1.70 -45.04
N ASP A 806 -10.00 -0.84 -45.84
CA ASP A 806 -9.15 -1.25 -46.96
C ASP A 806 -8.06 -0.21 -47.31
N PRO A 807 -7.06 -0.58 -48.13
CA PRO A 807 -5.90 0.27 -48.44
C PRO A 807 -6.20 1.55 -49.23
N ALA A 808 -7.42 1.72 -49.75
CA ALA A 808 -7.82 2.91 -50.49
C ALA A 808 -8.48 3.98 -49.59
N HIS A 809 -8.74 3.67 -48.31
CA HIS A 809 -9.55 4.49 -47.41
C HIS A 809 -8.81 4.86 -46.10
N HIS A 810 -7.80 5.72 -46.19
CA HIS A 810 -7.06 6.25 -45.01
C HIS A 810 -7.64 7.58 -44.47
N ALA A 811 -8.93 7.84 -44.66
CA ALA A 811 -9.58 9.05 -44.14
C ALA A 811 -10.11 8.82 -42.72
N ASP A 812 -10.14 9.89 -41.91
CA ASP A 812 -10.67 9.82 -40.53
C ASP A 812 -12.15 9.40 -40.47
N ALA A 813 -12.92 9.73 -41.52
CA ALA A 813 -14.33 9.37 -41.63
C ALA A 813 -14.55 7.86 -41.82
N ASP A 814 -13.52 7.14 -42.29
CA ASP A 814 -13.59 5.72 -42.65
C ASP A 814 -12.99 4.82 -41.56
N LEU A 815 -12.60 5.38 -40.40
CA LEU A 815 -12.08 4.60 -39.27
C LEU A 815 -13.09 3.54 -38.83
N LEU A 816 -12.60 2.32 -38.58
CA LEU A 816 -13.42 1.23 -38.06
C LEU A 816 -13.95 1.56 -36.65
N SER A 817 -15.11 1.00 -36.31
CA SER A 817 -15.72 1.12 -34.98
C SER A 817 -15.02 0.26 -33.91
N SER A 818 -14.22 -0.72 -34.34
CA SER A 818 -13.40 -1.62 -33.53
C SER A 818 -12.20 -2.08 -34.37
N ASN A 819 -11.12 -2.55 -33.75
CA ASN A 819 -9.97 -3.07 -34.48
C ASN A 819 -10.42 -4.19 -35.45
N GLY A 820 -9.97 -4.10 -36.70
CA GLY A 820 -10.23 -5.10 -37.73
C GLY A 820 -9.32 -6.31 -37.59
N VAL A 821 -9.37 -7.21 -38.57
CA VAL A 821 -8.52 -8.41 -38.61
C VAL A 821 -7.12 -8.06 -39.12
N PRO A 822 -6.06 -8.08 -38.28
CA PRO A 822 -4.70 -7.93 -38.76
C PRO A 822 -4.24 -9.20 -39.47
N THR A 823 -3.29 -9.04 -40.40
CA THR A 823 -2.71 -10.14 -41.18
C THR A 823 -1.20 -10.17 -41.00
N ILE A 824 -0.68 -11.34 -40.63
CA ILE A 824 0.74 -11.63 -40.59
C ILE A 824 1.03 -12.84 -41.46
N ASN A 825 1.92 -12.67 -42.42
CA ASN A 825 2.43 -13.76 -43.26
C ASN A 825 3.94 -13.87 -43.07
N TRP A 826 4.46 -15.06 -42.76
CA TRP A 826 5.89 -15.23 -42.49
C TRP A 826 6.53 -16.40 -43.25
N ASN A 827 6.72 -16.22 -44.54
CA ASN A 827 7.28 -17.26 -45.40
C ASN A 827 8.82 -17.19 -45.47
N GLY A 828 9.52 -18.02 -44.69
CA GLY A 828 10.99 -18.11 -44.72
C GLY A 828 11.61 -19.16 -43.78
N GLY A 829 12.74 -19.75 -44.18
CA GLY A 829 13.44 -20.83 -43.48
C GLY A 829 14.77 -20.46 -42.81
N GLY A 830 15.04 -19.17 -42.57
CA GLY A 830 16.27 -18.68 -41.92
C GLY A 830 16.08 -18.19 -40.47
N GLY A 831 17.15 -17.67 -39.84
CA GLY A 831 17.17 -17.27 -38.42
C GLY A 831 16.62 -15.88 -38.17
N ASN A 832 15.40 -15.60 -38.63
CA ASN A 832 14.75 -14.31 -38.36
C ASN A 832 14.29 -14.25 -36.90
N SER A 833 14.27 -13.07 -36.27
CA SER A 833 13.89 -12.97 -34.84
C SER A 833 13.18 -11.66 -34.49
N ILE A 834 12.33 -11.69 -33.46
CA ILE A 834 11.78 -10.49 -32.81
C ILE A 834 12.13 -10.54 -31.34
N LEU A 835 12.95 -9.60 -30.90
CA LEU A 835 13.54 -9.56 -29.56
C LEU A 835 13.08 -8.29 -28.84
N TYR A 836 12.48 -8.46 -27.67
CA TYR A 836 12.02 -7.34 -26.87
C TYR A 836 13.18 -6.57 -26.24
N ASP A 837 13.16 -5.25 -26.36
CA ASP A 837 14.11 -4.36 -25.70
C ASP A 837 13.41 -3.05 -25.33
N HIS A 838 13.28 -2.76 -24.03
CA HIS A 838 12.56 -1.56 -23.58
C HIS A 838 13.27 -0.25 -23.94
N CYS A 839 14.59 -0.28 -24.12
CA CYS A 839 15.40 0.87 -24.50
C CYS A 839 15.11 1.28 -25.95
N TRP A 840 14.95 0.29 -26.83
CA TRP A 840 14.57 0.50 -28.23
C TRP A 840 13.05 0.56 -28.42
N ALA A 841 12.22 0.12 -27.48
CA ALA A 841 10.76 0.20 -27.59
C ALA A 841 10.19 1.37 -26.76
N THR A 842 9.99 1.12 -25.46
CA THR A 842 9.29 2.01 -24.53
C THR A 842 9.95 3.39 -24.45
N ASN A 843 11.28 3.45 -24.31
CA ASN A 843 12.03 4.69 -24.17
C ASN A 843 12.07 5.55 -25.44
N MET A 844 11.90 4.95 -26.62
CA MET A 844 11.79 5.71 -27.87
C MET A 844 10.39 6.30 -28.01
N MET A 845 9.37 5.49 -27.78
CA MET A 845 7.98 5.93 -27.88
C MET A 845 7.60 6.95 -26.80
N SER A 846 8.25 6.93 -25.63
CA SER A 846 8.03 7.94 -24.58
C SER A 846 8.44 9.36 -24.99
N LYS A 847 9.24 9.51 -26.05
CA LYS A 847 9.64 10.81 -26.60
C LYS A 847 8.58 11.38 -27.55
N ILE A 848 7.68 10.55 -28.07
CA ILE A 848 6.62 10.97 -28.98
C ILE A 848 5.42 11.48 -28.17
N PRO A 849 4.98 12.73 -28.37
CA PRO A 849 3.81 13.28 -27.72
C PRO A 849 2.58 12.66 -28.37
N ILE A 850 1.99 11.71 -27.67
CA ILE A 850 0.72 11.09 -28.07
C ILE A 850 -0.38 11.81 -27.31
N ASP A 851 -1.13 12.65 -28.01
CA ASP A 851 -2.37 13.22 -27.49
C ASP A 851 -3.38 12.08 -27.34
N SER A 852 -3.37 11.47 -26.15
CA SER A 852 -4.22 10.33 -25.83
C SER A 852 -5.68 10.69 -26.08
N PRO A 853 -6.44 9.87 -26.83
CA PRO A 853 -7.84 10.17 -27.04
C PRO A 853 -8.58 10.25 -25.72
N ILE A 854 -9.53 11.16 -25.66
CA ILE A 854 -10.54 11.22 -24.63
C ILE A 854 -11.32 9.89 -24.70
N SER A 855 -11.01 8.94 -23.83
CA SER A 855 -11.72 7.66 -23.70
C SER A 855 -13.19 7.93 -23.44
N LEU A 856 -14.06 7.65 -24.41
CA LEU A 856 -15.52 7.79 -24.22
C LEU A 856 -16.10 6.64 -23.38
N ARG A 857 -15.30 5.62 -23.05
CA ARG A 857 -15.72 4.53 -22.17
C ARG A 857 -16.08 5.07 -20.78
N PRO A 858 -17.15 4.54 -20.15
CA PRO A 858 -17.46 4.88 -18.77
C PRO A 858 -16.31 4.46 -17.85
N LEU A 859 -16.08 5.23 -16.77
CA LEU A 859 -15.08 4.87 -15.76
C LEU A 859 -15.39 3.47 -15.19
N LYS A 860 -14.40 2.56 -15.25
CA LYS A 860 -14.52 1.20 -14.72
C LYS A 860 -14.52 1.26 -13.20
N THR A 861 -15.54 0.71 -12.56
CA THR A 861 -15.62 0.69 -11.08
C THR A 861 -14.70 -0.40 -10.56
N LEU A 862 -13.77 -0.01 -9.70
CA LEU A 862 -12.79 -0.90 -9.09
C LEU A 862 -13.28 -1.43 -7.74
N SER A 863 -13.89 -0.55 -6.94
CA SER A 863 -14.44 -0.93 -5.65
C SER A 863 -15.62 -0.03 -5.26
N PHE A 864 -16.47 -0.57 -4.38
CA PHE A 864 -17.63 0.12 -3.84
C PHE A 864 -17.81 -0.29 -2.37
N ARG A 865 -18.06 0.67 -1.48
CA ARG A 865 -18.23 0.38 -0.04
C ARG A 865 -19.15 1.37 0.66
N SER A 866 -19.76 0.88 1.74
CA SER A 866 -20.46 1.72 2.72
C SER A 866 -19.48 2.15 3.80
N LEU A 867 -19.51 3.43 4.16
CA LEU A 867 -18.72 3.96 5.26
C LEU A 867 -19.55 3.96 6.54
N PRO A 868 -18.98 3.58 7.69
CA PRO A 868 -19.63 3.73 8.97
C PRO A 868 -19.75 5.22 9.30
N TYR A 869 -20.98 5.69 9.41
CA TYR A 869 -21.32 7.05 9.82
C TYR A 869 -21.68 7.09 11.31
#